data_AF-A0A8K0SQU3-F1
#
_entry.id   AF-A0A8K0SQU3-F1
#
_cell.length_a   1.000
_cell.length_b   1.000
_cell.length_c   1.000
_cell.angle_alpha   90.00
_cell.angle_beta   90.00
_cell.angle_gamma   90.00
#
_symmetry.space_group_name_H-M   'P 1'
#
loop_
_entity.id
_entity.type
_entity.pdbx_description
1 polymer ?
#
loop_
_entity_poly.entity_id
_entity_poly.type
_entity_poly.pdbx_seq_one_letter_code
_entity_poly.pdbx_strand_id
1 'polypeptide(L)'
;MPPKRKRPTPPEASPMPDGPRRSSRYRKDDSEPGVTGRNGGRIAIKDFADGEQHDPSKKQSGIWASREDMKKAMRDLGDLEQRFQNSVRSQRLKVETSDIVSDMERIPNEGLQSNSEWQRRSTINDIIDQKPPSVLERAPFSDTDAERSIGDVAEARVDNEAEATSRGPDRPPAVNSDILPLPWNGRLGYACLNTYLRNANPPVFCSRTCRISSIIEHRHPLKDPSLPEHSTKNRPDKGQPADDARGMKFVQGLGLANARDIPKMLRWNDKYGIKFMRLSSEMFPFASHEEYGYKLAPFASGVLEAAGKIAAELGHRLTTHPGQFTQIASPRKEVVKASFRDLDYHDEMLSLLKLPEQANRDAVMILHMGGTYGDKSATLDRFRENYAKLPQGVKNRLVLENDDVAWSVHDLLPICEELNIPLVLDFHHHNIIFDQSMREGTKDILTLFDRIEQTWKRKRIRQKMHYSEPTAGAVTPRDRRKHSPRVKVLPPCGNDMDLMIEAKDKEQAVFELMRTYKLPGWDLFNDIIPNEREDAPKKPPPAKKTKKPKKGLASAKETSSGLGEIGQAIRGGEGAFMDWFRALPGATFSDAIAIVDLRDRGAGRGIIALQEIEPDTTLFTIPRRSIINAATSELPQKLPKVFEVNDDASENGGAAPLDSWSSLILILIYEYLKGEESQWKPYFDVLPETFHTPMFWSDVELSELQASPARGKIGKQEAEQMFQSTILPIIRANPDMFVSSQRLTDEHLIALSHRMGSTIMAYAFDLENDDDKEDDEEDGWVEDRDGKSMMGMVPMADMLNADAEFNAHVNHEEDYLTVTALRTIKPGQEVLNYYGPHPNSELVRRYGYATENHARYDVVEIPWTVVEGVILNHISASPEVVQKAHQKMDEADELEEVFILEWESGEPNPDGTLPGPPRLTELPQDLSHQLKTFLKQMAKIDPRCLPTKRKREESQMGILRDTLQALELRYSTSAAQDEHYLATIEMPNYMRGALMARLGEKRLLRAAKELLASAERSEEVSDKESSVPKRSKAA
;
A
#
# COMPACT_ATOMS: atom_id res chain seq x y z
N MET A 1 -42.46 57.04 -50.92
CA MET A 1 -42.22 57.99 -49.81
C MET A 1 -41.28 57.35 -48.76
N PRO A 2 -40.74 58.09 -47.78
CA PRO A 2 -39.69 57.64 -46.83
C PRO A 2 -40.29 56.96 -45.56
N PRO A 3 -39.51 56.54 -44.52
CA PRO A 3 -38.04 56.58 -44.33
C PRO A 3 -37.37 55.18 -44.29
N LYS A 4 -36.12 54.94 -44.76
CA LYS A 4 -34.80 55.63 -44.65
C LYS A 4 -34.12 55.43 -43.27
N ARG A 5 -32.86 54.98 -43.17
CA ARG A 5 -31.83 54.61 -44.19
C ARG A 5 -30.78 53.63 -43.63
N LYS A 6 -29.94 53.01 -44.49
CA LYS A 6 -28.87 52.04 -44.16
C LYS A 6 -27.48 52.50 -44.68
N ARG A 7 -26.39 52.01 -44.03
CA ARG A 7 -25.05 51.67 -44.62
C ARG A 7 -24.20 52.86 -45.17
N PRO A 8 -22.90 52.70 -45.54
CA PRO A 8 -22.15 51.46 -45.88
C PRO A 8 -20.67 51.32 -45.37
N THR A 9 -20.02 50.24 -45.82
CA THR A 9 -18.56 49.95 -45.93
C THR A 9 -18.16 49.98 -47.44
N PRO A 10 -16.92 49.67 -47.93
CA PRO A 10 -15.58 49.41 -47.35
C PRO A 10 -14.60 50.56 -47.81
N PRO A 11 -13.37 50.47 -48.40
CA PRO A 11 -12.39 49.37 -48.65
C PRO A 11 -10.87 49.68 -48.43
N GLU A 12 -10.05 48.64 -48.68
CA GLU A 12 -8.65 48.53 -49.20
C GLU A 12 -7.65 49.71 -49.27
N ALA A 13 -6.40 49.44 -48.86
CA ALA A 13 -5.20 49.48 -49.74
C ALA A 13 -3.92 48.91 -49.05
N SER A 14 -3.02 48.29 -49.81
CA SER A 14 -1.63 47.93 -49.41
C SER A 14 -0.62 48.82 -50.13
N PRO A 15 0.68 48.86 -49.72
CA PRO A 15 1.67 48.17 -50.56
C PRO A 15 2.90 47.56 -49.85
N MET A 16 3.59 46.67 -50.60
CA MET A 16 4.97 46.17 -50.43
C MET A 16 6.00 47.19 -51.03
N PRO A 17 7.34 46.96 -51.11
CA PRO A 17 8.21 45.81 -50.75
C PRO A 17 9.36 46.24 -49.78
N ASP A 18 10.56 45.68 -49.63
CA ASP A 18 11.33 44.58 -50.28
C ASP A 18 12.41 44.00 -49.29
N GLY A 19 13.27 43.09 -49.75
CA GLY A 19 14.55 42.71 -49.12
C GLY A 19 15.75 43.27 -49.92
N PRO A 20 16.80 42.48 -50.21
CA PRO A 20 17.33 41.30 -49.49
C PRO A 20 18.87 41.39 -49.27
N ARG A 21 19.50 40.42 -48.56
CA ARG A 21 20.74 39.68 -48.99
C ARG A 21 21.46 38.89 -47.88
N ARG A 22 22.24 37.89 -48.31
CA ARG A 22 23.23 37.10 -47.55
C ARG A 22 24.62 37.78 -47.60
N SER A 23 25.50 37.55 -46.62
CA SER A 23 26.92 37.13 -46.86
C SER A 23 27.78 36.85 -45.61
N SER A 24 28.09 35.56 -45.38
CA SER A 24 29.41 34.96 -45.03
C SER A 24 30.52 35.67 -44.18
N ARG A 25 30.90 34.97 -43.09
CA ARG A 25 32.26 34.49 -42.68
C ARG A 25 33.43 35.46 -42.30
N TYR A 26 34.10 35.08 -41.19
CA TYR A 26 35.56 35.24 -40.84
C TYR A 26 36.03 36.67 -40.44
N ARG A 27 37.08 36.90 -39.61
CA ARG A 27 38.17 36.05 -39.02
C ARG A 27 38.70 36.59 -37.65
N LYS A 28 39.63 35.85 -36.99
CA LYS A 28 40.41 36.16 -35.75
C LYS A 28 41.59 37.14 -35.96
N ASP A 29 42.19 37.68 -34.86
CA ASP A 29 43.55 37.32 -34.32
C ASP A 29 43.96 38.16 -33.05
N ASP A 30 45.20 38.04 -32.52
CA ASP A 30 45.53 38.01 -31.05
C ASP A 30 46.60 39.03 -30.44
N SER A 31 46.68 39.09 -29.08
CA SER A 31 47.79 39.35 -28.08
C SER A 31 48.48 40.72 -27.65
N GLU A 32 48.46 40.99 -26.32
CA GLU A 32 49.44 41.55 -25.27
C GLU A 32 50.32 42.85 -25.44
N PRO A 33 51.13 43.42 -24.45
CA PRO A 33 51.52 43.12 -23.02
C PRO A 33 51.51 44.33 -21.96
N GLY A 34 52.27 44.35 -20.82
CA GLY A 34 52.27 45.44 -19.74
C GLY A 34 53.42 45.55 -18.66
N VAL A 35 53.16 46.11 -17.42
CA VAL A 35 53.93 46.13 -16.09
C VAL A 35 54.70 47.42 -15.56
N THR A 36 54.59 47.81 -14.23
CA THR A 36 55.62 48.40 -13.23
C THR A 36 55.06 49.20 -11.97
N GLY A 37 55.86 49.54 -10.89
CA GLY A 37 55.47 50.44 -9.71
C GLY A 37 56.42 50.52 -8.44
N ARG A 38 56.23 51.45 -7.42
CA ARG A 38 56.90 51.49 -6.02
C ARG A 38 56.57 52.65 -4.98
N ASN A 39 56.72 52.37 -3.63
CA ASN A 39 57.12 53.17 -2.40
C ASN A 39 56.39 54.39 -1.68
N GLY A 40 55.84 54.21 -0.43
CA GLY A 40 56.39 54.57 0.94
C GLY A 40 56.23 55.93 1.74
N GLY A 41 55.69 55.93 3.01
CA GLY A 41 56.32 56.62 4.21
C GLY A 41 55.58 57.50 5.31
N ARG A 42 55.44 56.98 6.58
CA ARG A 42 55.66 57.58 7.96
C ARG A 42 54.67 58.50 8.80
N ILE A 43 54.48 58.08 10.10
CA ILE A 43 54.29 58.82 11.42
C ILE A 43 52.91 59.42 11.83
N ALA A 44 52.42 59.40 13.10
CA ALA A 44 52.32 58.40 14.21
C ALA A 44 51.56 58.95 15.47
N ILE A 45 51.10 58.05 16.37
CA ILE A 45 50.59 58.26 17.76
C ILE A 45 49.15 58.85 17.82
N LYS A 46 48.19 58.29 18.57
CA LYS A 46 48.31 57.46 19.79
C LYS A 46 47.69 56.03 19.72
N ASP A 47 47.09 55.60 20.82
CA ASP A 47 46.68 54.28 21.35
C ASP A 47 45.47 54.56 22.29
N PHE A 48 44.53 53.67 22.65
CA PHE A 48 44.42 52.21 22.87
C PHE A 48 42.95 51.76 22.53
N ALA A 49 42.43 50.52 22.61
CA ALA A 49 42.85 49.09 22.78
C ALA A 49 41.55 48.24 22.66
N ASP A 50 41.49 46.93 22.39
CA ASP A 50 42.36 45.93 21.73
C ASP A 50 41.41 44.82 21.21
N GLY A 51 41.55 44.21 20.04
CA GLY A 51 42.42 44.48 18.89
C GLY A 51 42.04 43.54 17.73
N GLU A 52 41.89 44.06 16.51
CA GLU A 52 41.32 43.30 15.38
C GLU A 52 42.32 42.45 14.57
N GLN A 53 41.68 41.57 13.79
CA GLN A 53 42.09 40.70 12.69
C GLN A 53 43.34 41.07 11.84
N HIS A 54 43.85 40.00 11.20
CA HIS A 54 44.22 39.89 9.77
C HIS A 54 45.69 39.86 9.29
N ASP A 55 45.87 38.92 8.34
CA ASP A 55 46.74 38.90 7.15
C ASP A 55 48.15 38.23 7.16
N PRO A 56 48.56 37.49 6.09
CA PRO A 56 49.75 36.62 6.13
C PRO A 56 50.84 36.90 5.07
N SER A 57 52.13 36.95 5.47
CA SER A 57 53.23 36.67 4.52
C SER A 57 54.51 36.03 5.12
N LYS A 58 54.50 34.69 5.16
CA LYS A 58 55.62 33.75 4.90
C LYS A 58 56.95 33.83 5.69
N LYS A 59 57.22 32.67 6.33
CA LYS A 59 58.49 31.94 6.43
C LYS A 59 59.52 32.35 7.50
N GLN A 60 59.36 31.75 8.67
CA GLN A 60 60.33 30.69 9.04
C GLN A 60 59.68 29.29 9.04
N SER A 61 60.35 28.27 9.56
CA SER A 61 60.32 26.92 8.97
C SER A 61 60.68 25.78 9.92
N GLY A 62 60.07 24.61 9.72
CA GLY A 62 60.21 23.40 10.56
C GLY A 62 59.07 23.32 11.58
N ILE A 63 58.49 22.16 11.91
CA ILE A 63 58.71 20.75 11.50
C ILE A 63 57.31 20.22 11.13
N TRP A 64 57.04 19.46 10.05
CA TRP A 64 57.65 18.20 9.59
C TRP A 64 58.16 18.25 8.15
N ALA A 65 58.94 17.25 7.73
CA ALA A 65 59.80 17.33 6.55
C ALA A 65 59.94 16.03 5.72
N SER A 66 58.83 15.33 5.40
CA SER A 66 58.73 14.42 4.24
C SER A 66 57.34 13.77 4.15
N ARG A 67 57.08 13.00 3.08
CA ARG A 67 55.93 12.08 2.99
C ARG A 67 56.09 10.82 3.87
N GLU A 68 57.29 10.58 4.40
CA GLU A 68 57.57 9.46 5.31
C GLU A 68 57.25 9.83 6.76
N ASP A 69 57.44 11.09 7.17
CA ASP A 69 57.03 11.61 8.48
C ASP A 69 55.53 11.40 8.70
N MET A 70 54.69 11.74 7.71
CA MET A 70 53.25 11.51 7.75
C MET A 70 52.89 10.01 7.78
N LYS A 71 53.62 9.16 7.04
CA LYS A 71 53.50 7.70 7.12
C LYS A 71 54.06 7.09 8.41
N LYS A 72 54.87 7.84 9.16
CA LYS A 72 55.31 7.47 10.51
C LYS A 72 54.22 7.86 11.49
N ALA A 73 53.72 9.10 11.46
CA ALA A 73 52.62 9.56 12.32
C ALA A 73 51.36 8.68 12.20
N MET A 74 50.97 8.25 11.00
CA MET A 74 49.83 7.33 10.82
C MET A 74 50.09 5.92 11.36
N ARG A 75 51.35 5.44 11.37
CA ARG A 75 51.72 4.17 12.02
C ARG A 75 51.81 4.32 13.53
N ASP A 76 52.38 5.42 14.01
CA ASP A 76 52.42 5.78 15.43
C ASP A 76 50.99 5.90 16.01
N LEU A 77 50.00 6.34 15.20
CA LEU A 77 48.58 6.33 15.55
C LEU A 77 48.00 4.91 15.64
N GLY A 78 48.20 4.06 14.62
CA GLY A 78 47.73 2.67 14.64
C GLY A 78 48.37 1.84 15.75
N ASP A 79 49.65 2.08 16.05
CA ASP A 79 50.34 1.54 17.22
C ASP A 79 49.70 2.01 18.54
N LEU A 80 49.25 3.27 18.62
CA LEU A 80 48.57 3.82 19.80
C LEU A 80 47.19 3.19 19.99
N GLU A 81 46.42 3.06 18.91
CA GLU A 81 45.10 2.42 18.88
C GLU A 81 45.20 0.94 19.26
N GLN A 82 46.15 0.20 18.69
CA GLN A 82 46.38 -1.21 19.04
C GLN A 82 46.86 -1.37 20.49
N ARG A 83 47.66 -0.43 21.03
CA ARG A 83 48.01 -0.40 22.46
C ARG A 83 46.79 -0.08 23.34
N PHE A 84 45.88 0.78 22.91
CA PHE A 84 44.63 1.07 23.61
C PHE A 84 43.72 -0.16 23.65
N GLN A 85 43.45 -0.80 22.51
CA GLN A 85 42.67 -2.04 22.43
C GLN A 85 43.30 -3.18 23.26
N ASN A 86 44.63 -3.32 23.25
CA ASN A 86 45.33 -4.29 24.09
C ASN A 86 45.30 -3.94 25.59
N SER A 87 45.30 -2.66 25.98
CA SER A 87 45.12 -2.24 27.38
C SER A 87 43.70 -2.56 27.85
N VAL A 88 42.68 -2.29 27.03
CA VAL A 88 41.28 -2.61 27.33
C VAL A 88 41.12 -4.13 27.48
N ARG A 89 41.67 -4.94 26.56
CA ARG A 89 41.71 -6.41 26.70
C ARG A 89 42.45 -6.87 27.96
N SER A 90 43.58 -6.24 28.32
CA SER A 90 44.35 -6.61 29.51
C SER A 90 43.68 -6.20 30.82
N GLN A 91 42.90 -5.12 30.84
CA GLN A 91 42.04 -4.76 31.97
C GLN A 91 40.84 -5.71 32.08
N ARG A 92 40.19 -6.03 30.95
CA ARG A 92 39.07 -6.98 30.88
C ARG A 92 39.48 -8.37 31.40
N LEU A 93 40.59 -8.94 30.92
CA LEU A 93 41.12 -10.21 31.45
C LEU A 93 41.37 -10.17 32.96
N LYS A 94 41.86 -9.05 33.50
CA LYS A 94 42.13 -8.92 34.95
C LYS A 94 40.88 -8.86 35.82
N VAL A 95 39.71 -8.59 35.24
CA VAL A 95 38.40 -8.68 35.92
C VAL A 95 37.79 -10.07 35.70
N GLU A 96 37.99 -10.67 34.52
CA GLU A 96 37.51 -12.02 34.18
C GLU A 96 38.30 -13.14 34.91
N THR A 97 39.47 -12.87 35.51
CA THR A 97 40.29 -13.87 36.23
C THR A 97 40.41 -13.63 37.75
N SER A 98 39.39 -13.10 38.42
CA SER A 98 39.41 -12.90 39.89
C SER A 98 38.26 -13.64 40.60
N ASP A 99 38.49 -14.90 40.96
CA ASP A 99 37.60 -15.68 41.82
C ASP A 99 37.56 -15.13 43.26
N ILE A 100 36.35 -14.96 43.81
CA ILE A 100 36.12 -14.79 45.24
C ILE A 100 34.94 -15.70 45.64
N VAL A 101 35.17 -16.54 46.64
CA VAL A 101 34.19 -17.45 47.24
C VAL A 101 34.16 -17.22 48.75
N SER A 102 32.97 -17.10 49.35
CA SER A 102 32.78 -17.40 50.77
C SER A 102 31.32 -17.68 51.12
N ASP A 103 31.13 -18.80 51.79
CA ASP A 103 29.91 -19.37 52.37
C ASP A 103 29.14 -18.45 53.33
N MET A 104 27.89 -18.82 53.63
CA MET A 104 27.39 -18.71 55.01
C MET A 104 26.40 -19.82 55.38
N GLU A 105 26.47 -20.31 56.62
CA GLU A 105 25.84 -21.56 57.07
C GLU A 105 24.50 -21.41 57.84
N ARG A 106 23.48 -22.16 57.36
CA ARG A 106 22.72 -23.19 58.15
C ARG A 106 21.63 -22.74 59.18
N ILE A 107 20.88 -23.77 59.64
CA ILE A 107 19.96 -23.90 60.81
C ILE A 107 18.53 -23.24 60.71
N PRO A 108 17.48 -23.75 61.42
CA PRO A 108 16.55 -24.66 60.71
C PRO A 108 15.01 -24.50 60.95
N ASN A 109 14.26 -25.13 60.04
CA ASN A 109 13.03 -25.95 60.22
C ASN A 109 12.23 -25.92 61.55
N GLU A 110 10.96 -25.49 61.45
CA GLU A 110 9.80 -26.11 62.13
C GLU A 110 8.55 -25.93 61.23
N GLY A 111 7.53 -26.80 61.31
CA GLY A 111 6.46 -26.86 60.30
C GLY A 111 5.16 -27.52 60.77
N LEU A 112 4.22 -27.76 59.85
CA LEU A 112 2.90 -28.34 60.18
C LEU A 112 2.36 -29.33 59.13
N GLN A 113 1.54 -30.25 59.66
CA GLN A 113 0.87 -31.41 59.05
C GLN A 113 -0.48 -31.01 58.39
N SER A 114 -1.16 -31.81 57.56
CA SER A 114 -0.85 -33.07 56.82
C SER A 114 -2.03 -33.41 55.86
N ASN A 115 -1.98 -34.62 55.26
CA ASN A 115 -3.06 -35.36 54.57
C ASN A 115 -3.27 -35.06 53.07
N SER A 116 -3.57 -36.06 52.23
CA SER A 116 -3.35 -37.52 52.37
C SER A 116 -3.49 -38.22 51.01
N GLU A 117 -2.56 -39.15 50.76
CA GLU A 117 -2.67 -40.36 49.91
C GLU A 117 -3.80 -40.50 48.88
N TRP A 118 -3.42 -40.86 47.65
CA TRP A 118 -3.79 -42.18 47.10
C TRP A 118 -2.60 -42.79 46.34
N GLN A 119 -2.33 -44.09 46.53
CA GLN A 119 -1.14 -44.78 46.01
C GLN A 119 -1.49 -45.89 45.00
N ARG A 120 -0.76 -45.93 43.87
CA ARG A 120 -0.35 -47.16 43.13
C ARG A 120 -1.54 -47.99 42.56
N ARG A 121 -1.39 -49.10 41.81
CA ARG A 121 -0.30 -50.04 41.41
C ARG A 121 -0.59 -50.43 39.93
N SER A 122 0.36 -50.63 38.98
CA SER A 122 1.45 -51.63 38.86
C SER A 122 0.93 -53.09 38.73
N THR A 123 1.58 -54.09 38.10
CA THR A 123 2.89 -54.28 37.39
C THR A 123 2.74 -55.49 36.42
N ILE A 124 3.72 -55.77 35.52
CA ILE A 124 4.37 -57.11 35.26
C ILE A 124 5.05 -57.18 33.86
N ASN A 125 6.41 -57.20 33.84
CA ASN A 125 7.33 -58.32 33.47
C ASN A 125 6.91 -59.35 32.37
N ASP A 126 7.78 -60.00 31.58
CA ASP A 126 9.26 -60.06 31.47
C ASP A 126 9.74 -60.74 30.15
N ILE A 127 10.96 -60.40 29.67
CA ILE A 127 12.07 -61.24 29.08
C ILE A 127 11.73 -62.24 27.93
N ILE A 128 12.46 -62.29 26.78
CA ILE A 128 13.66 -63.13 26.46
C ILE A 128 14.36 -62.66 25.15
N ASP A 129 15.72 -62.73 25.16
CA ASP A 129 16.78 -62.84 24.12
C ASP A 129 16.45 -62.95 22.59
N GLN A 130 17.33 -62.59 21.62
CA GLN A 130 18.79 -62.83 21.50
C GLN A 130 19.60 -61.73 20.73
N LYS A 131 20.94 -61.86 20.71
CA LYS A 131 21.97 -60.92 20.19
C LYS A 131 23.30 -61.67 19.90
N PRO A 132 24.38 -61.02 19.39
CA PRO A 132 24.70 -60.45 18.07
C PRO A 132 25.68 -61.37 17.26
N PRO A 133 26.37 -60.93 16.17
CA PRO A 133 27.62 -60.10 16.20
C PRO A 133 27.70 -59.06 15.04
N SER A 134 28.68 -58.14 14.89
CA SER A 134 29.66 -57.51 15.82
C SER A 134 30.33 -56.25 15.19
N VAL A 135 30.44 -55.17 15.97
CA VAL A 135 31.55 -54.18 16.04
C VAL A 135 32.06 -53.48 14.76
N LEU A 136 31.94 -52.13 14.73
CA LEU A 136 33.09 -51.22 14.67
C LEU A 136 32.74 -49.78 15.13
N GLU A 137 33.39 -49.37 16.23
CA GLU A 137 33.75 -48.02 16.72
C GLU A 137 32.82 -46.78 16.52
N ARG A 138 32.26 -46.29 17.65
CA ARG A 138 31.95 -44.87 17.92
C ARG A 138 32.07 -44.56 19.42
N ALA A 139 33.00 -43.70 19.81
CA ALA A 139 33.04 -42.85 21.02
C ALA A 139 34.44 -42.18 21.13
N PRO A 140 34.62 -41.07 21.87
CA PRO A 140 33.62 -40.23 22.52
C PRO A 140 33.57 -38.80 21.94
N PHE A 141 32.51 -38.05 22.28
CA PHE A 141 32.67 -36.67 22.75
C PHE A 141 31.81 -36.52 24.01
N SER A 142 32.22 -35.65 24.92
CA SER A 142 31.72 -35.61 26.31
C SER A 142 30.99 -34.31 26.60
N ASP A 143 29.82 -34.42 27.22
CA ASP A 143 29.18 -33.30 27.91
C ASP A 143 30.01 -32.88 29.13
N THR A 144 30.28 -31.58 29.29
CA THR A 144 30.08 -30.86 30.56
C THR A 144 30.21 -29.34 30.37
N ASP A 145 29.19 -28.64 30.88
CA ASP A 145 29.19 -27.31 31.51
C ASP A 145 29.80 -26.10 30.78
N ALA A 146 28.89 -25.25 30.27
CA ALA A 146 29.06 -23.79 30.26
C ALA A 146 27.71 -23.03 30.29
N GLU A 147 26.82 -23.32 31.24
CA GLU A 147 25.78 -22.35 31.60
C GLU A 147 26.43 -21.20 32.40
N ARG A 148 26.36 -19.97 31.87
CA ARG A 148 26.34 -18.73 32.68
C ARG A 148 25.87 -17.54 31.86
N SER A 149 24.78 -16.93 32.31
CA SER A 149 24.15 -15.76 31.69
C SER A 149 24.96 -14.48 31.87
N ILE A 150 24.76 -13.52 30.97
CA ILE A 150 24.68 -12.08 31.24
C ILE A 150 23.93 -11.46 30.04
N GLY A 151 22.88 -10.68 30.32
CA GLY A 151 22.27 -9.76 29.34
C GLY A 151 22.85 -8.36 29.50
N ASP A 152 22.65 -7.50 28.49
CA ASP A 152 23.01 -6.08 28.44
C ASP A 152 24.50 -5.76 28.73
N VAL A 153 25.27 -5.23 27.78
CA VAL A 153 25.04 -3.92 27.15
C VAL A 153 25.71 -3.86 25.76
N ALA A 154 24.90 -3.44 24.79
CA ALA A 154 25.16 -2.60 23.60
C ALA A 154 26.51 -2.58 22.83
N GLU A 155 26.37 -2.21 21.55
CA GLU A 155 27.38 -1.77 20.58
C GLU A 155 28.29 -2.87 19.97
N ALA A 156 28.64 -2.80 18.69
CA ALA A 156 28.46 -1.68 17.74
C ALA A 156 27.59 -2.07 16.52
N ARG A 157 26.64 -1.20 16.17
CA ARG A 157 26.28 -0.97 14.77
C ARG A 157 27.53 -0.46 14.04
N VAL A 158 27.79 -0.97 12.84
CA VAL A 158 28.62 -0.28 11.84
C VAL A 158 27.85 -0.40 10.53
N ASP A 159 27.31 0.73 10.09
CA ASP A 159 26.14 0.73 9.23
C ASP A 159 26.50 0.51 7.76
N ASN A 160 25.90 -0.50 7.13
CA ASN A 160 25.73 -0.55 5.67
C ASN A 160 24.28 -0.23 5.24
N GLU A 161 23.45 0.20 6.19
CA GLU A 161 22.32 1.11 5.95
C GLU A 161 22.80 2.48 5.38
N ALA A 162 24.12 2.69 5.30
CA ALA A 162 24.77 3.92 4.85
C ALA A 162 24.73 4.23 3.34
N GLU A 163 24.15 3.40 2.46
CA GLU A 163 23.89 3.77 1.05
C GLU A 163 22.42 3.69 0.61
N ALA A 164 21.60 2.81 1.22
CA ALA A 164 20.14 2.80 1.01
C ALA A 164 19.42 3.79 1.95
N THR A 165 19.70 3.73 3.25
CA THR A 165 19.01 4.49 4.31
C THR A 165 19.62 5.89 4.53
N SER A 166 20.86 6.14 4.10
CA SER A 166 21.53 7.45 4.19
C SER A 166 20.89 8.56 3.33
N ARG A 167 20.09 8.20 2.32
CA ARG A 167 19.32 9.17 1.50
C ARG A 167 18.08 9.75 2.20
N GLY A 168 17.90 9.44 3.48
CA GLY A 168 17.04 10.16 4.41
C GLY A 168 17.73 11.41 4.99
N PRO A 169 18.81 11.28 5.79
CA PRO A 169 19.45 12.42 6.45
C PRO A 169 20.42 13.23 5.58
N ASP A 170 21.22 12.58 4.74
CA ASP A 170 22.36 13.22 4.02
C ASP A 170 22.04 13.60 2.57
N ARG A 171 20.79 13.43 2.10
CA ARG A 171 20.37 13.92 0.78
C ARG A 171 20.36 15.46 0.79
N PRO A 172 21.14 16.16 -0.06
CA PRO A 172 21.09 17.62 -0.12
C PRO A 172 19.66 18.09 -0.47
N PRO A 173 19.13 19.12 0.21
CA PRO A 173 17.76 19.55 0.00
C PRO A 173 17.53 20.05 -1.43
N ALA A 174 16.36 19.71 -1.99
CA ALA A 174 15.95 20.06 -3.35
C ALA A 174 16.18 21.55 -3.66
N VAL A 175 17.05 21.82 -4.62
CA VAL A 175 17.45 23.17 -5.01
C VAL A 175 16.43 23.72 -6.01
N ASN A 176 15.40 24.37 -5.47
CA ASN A 176 14.34 24.98 -6.26
C ASN A 176 14.72 26.34 -6.86
N SER A 177 13.98 26.75 -7.89
CA SER A 177 14.10 28.08 -8.50
C SER A 177 13.15 29.07 -7.84
N ASP A 178 13.64 30.27 -7.60
CA ASP A 178 12.87 31.40 -7.04
C ASP A 178 11.94 32.07 -8.09
N ILE A 179 11.96 31.56 -9.33
CA ILE A 179 11.22 32.11 -10.48
C ILE A 179 9.77 31.60 -10.43
N LEU A 180 8.83 32.48 -10.08
CA LEU A 180 7.39 32.21 -10.21
C LEU A 180 6.86 32.70 -11.58
N PRO A 181 5.93 31.97 -12.24
CA PRO A 181 5.42 32.29 -13.58
C PRO A 181 4.34 33.40 -13.57
N LEU A 182 4.61 34.51 -12.89
CA LEU A 182 3.64 35.58 -12.63
C LEU A 182 3.97 36.87 -13.41
N PRO A 183 2.97 37.62 -13.92
CA PRO A 183 1.52 37.34 -13.87
C PRO A 183 1.12 36.21 -14.81
N TRP A 184 0.26 35.32 -14.33
CA TRP A 184 -0.16 34.11 -15.05
C TRP A 184 -1.20 34.39 -16.14
N ASN A 185 -0.94 33.87 -17.34
CA ASN A 185 -1.79 33.89 -18.53
C ASN A 185 -1.99 32.47 -19.13
N GLY A 186 -1.47 31.45 -18.45
CA GLY A 186 -1.51 30.05 -18.86
C GLY A 186 -2.80 29.36 -18.46
N ARG A 187 -2.85 28.03 -18.62
CA ARG A 187 -3.96 27.19 -18.14
C ARG A 187 -3.50 26.27 -17.03
N LEU A 188 -4.23 26.22 -15.93
CA LEU A 188 -4.19 25.08 -15.02
C LEU A 188 -5.29 24.09 -15.40
N GLY A 189 -5.05 22.81 -15.14
CA GLY A 189 -5.96 21.71 -15.39
C GLY A 189 -5.70 20.52 -14.48
N TYR A 190 -6.63 19.56 -14.48
CA TYR A 190 -6.57 18.35 -13.66
C TYR A 190 -6.96 17.10 -14.48
N ALA A 191 -6.72 15.92 -13.91
CA ALA A 191 -6.85 14.65 -14.60
C ALA A 191 -8.15 13.86 -14.31
N CYS A 192 -8.82 13.46 -15.40
CA CYS A 192 -9.88 12.45 -15.53
C CYS A 192 -11.20 12.73 -14.80
N LEU A 193 -11.15 12.97 -13.49
CA LEU A 193 -12.30 13.01 -12.58
C LEU A 193 -12.38 14.36 -11.87
N ASN A 194 -13.59 14.82 -11.59
CA ASN A 194 -13.86 16.03 -10.80
C ASN A 194 -14.63 15.62 -9.56
N THR A 195 -14.18 16.02 -8.36
CA THR A 195 -14.69 15.41 -7.10
C THR A 195 -16.17 15.75 -6.85
N TYR A 196 -16.58 17.01 -7.03
CA TYR A 196 -17.99 17.41 -6.90
C TYR A 196 -18.91 16.75 -7.93
N LEU A 197 -18.40 16.46 -9.13
CA LEU A 197 -19.18 15.83 -10.19
C LEU A 197 -19.24 14.29 -10.05
N ARG A 198 -18.21 13.61 -9.49
CA ARG A 198 -18.30 12.21 -9.02
C ARG A 198 -19.45 12.10 -8.00
N ASN A 199 -19.52 13.05 -7.07
CA ASN A 199 -20.44 13.01 -5.93
C ASN A 199 -21.80 13.71 -6.19
N ALA A 200 -22.10 14.06 -7.44
CA ALA A 200 -23.40 14.60 -7.84
C ALA A 200 -24.46 13.49 -7.97
N ASN A 201 -25.75 13.84 -7.89
CA ASN A 201 -26.85 12.91 -8.19
C ASN A 201 -27.68 13.41 -9.40
N PRO A 202 -27.68 12.70 -10.56
CA PRO A 202 -26.86 11.53 -10.88
C PRO A 202 -25.38 11.89 -11.09
N PRO A 203 -24.45 10.94 -10.87
CA PRO A 203 -23.01 11.19 -10.94
C PRO A 203 -22.52 11.47 -12.37
N VAL A 204 -21.53 12.35 -12.48
CA VAL A 204 -21.00 12.91 -13.73
C VAL A 204 -19.50 12.67 -13.81
N PHE A 205 -19.10 11.69 -14.60
CA PHE A 205 -17.71 11.29 -14.77
C PHE A 205 -17.49 10.61 -16.13
N CYS A 206 -16.25 10.53 -16.59
CA CYS A 206 -15.92 10.11 -17.96
C CYS A 206 -15.12 8.79 -18.03
N SER A 207 -15.31 7.91 -17.04
CA SER A 207 -14.47 6.71 -16.82
C SER A 207 -15.25 5.48 -16.31
N ARG A 208 -16.52 5.28 -16.73
CA ARG A 208 -17.25 4.04 -16.45
C ARG A 208 -16.58 2.87 -17.15
N THR A 209 -16.05 1.91 -16.38
CA THR A 209 -15.43 0.65 -16.80
C THR A 209 -16.47 -0.49 -16.86
N CYS A 210 -16.04 -1.69 -17.27
CA CYS A 210 -16.76 -2.94 -17.02
C CYS A 210 -15.78 -4.13 -17.06
N ARG A 211 -16.21 -5.33 -16.63
CA ARG A 211 -15.43 -6.58 -16.77
C ARG A 211 -15.88 -7.33 -18.05
N ILE A 212 -15.05 -8.24 -18.59
CA ILE A 212 -15.43 -9.05 -19.77
C ILE A 212 -16.63 -9.96 -19.45
N SER A 213 -16.72 -10.46 -18.21
CA SER A 213 -17.90 -11.16 -17.69
C SER A 213 -19.18 -10.34 -17.89
N SER A 214 -19.17 -9.05 -17.56
CA SER A 214 -20.30 -8.15 -17.80
C SER A 214 -20.71 -8.13 -19.27
N ILE A 215 -19.75 -8.01 -20.21
CA ILE A 215 -20.05 -8.04 -21.65
C ILE A 215 -20.72 -9.35 -22.07
N ILE A 216 -20.28 -10.48 -21.51
CA ILE A 216 -20.86 -11.81 -21.77
C ILE A 216 -22.28 -11.92 -21.18
N GLU A 217 -22.52 -11.45 -19.96
CA GLU A 217 -23.85 -11.48 -19.34
C GLU A 217 -24.86 -10.62 -20.09
N HIS A 218 -24.47 -9.42 -20.54
CA HIS A 218 -25.33 -8.53 -21.31
C HIS A 218 -25.48 -8.96 -22.78
N ARG A 219 -24.95 -10.13 -23.18
CA ARG A 219 -25.40 -10.82 -24.41
C ARG A 219 -26.83 -11.36 -24.27
N HIS A 220 -27.33 -11.54 -23.05
CA HIS A 220 -28.70 -11.99 -22.80
C HIS A 220 -29.68 -10.80 -22.68
N PRO A 221 -30.97 -10.95 -23.05
CA PRO A 221 -32.02 -9.95 -22.73
C PRO A 221 -32.22 -9.80 -21.22
N LEU A 222 -32.75 -8.65 -20.77
CA LEU A 222 -33.26 -8.49 -19.40
C LEU A 222 -34.44 -9.44 -19.13
N LYS A 223 -34.59 -9.88 -17.87
CA LYS A 223 -35.75 -10.67 -17.40
C LYS A 223 -37.09 -9.99 -17.70
N ASP A 224 -37.17 -8.67 -17.52
CA ASP A 224 -38.26 -7.83 -18.01
C ASP A 224 -37.70 -6.74 -18.94
N PRO A 225 -37.81 -6.90 -20.28
CA PRO A 225 -37.37 -5.89 -21.25
C PRO A 225 -38.16 -4.57 -21.24
N SER A 226 -39.24 -4.45 -20.46
CA SER A 226 -40.03 -3.21 -20.31
C SER A 226 -39.57 -2.34 -19.13
N LEU A 227 -38.81 -2.90 -18.20
CA LEU A 227 -38.26 -2.22 -17.04
C LEU A 227 -36.79 -1.82 -17.28
N PRO A 228 -36.26 -0.79 -16.60
CA PRO A 228 -34.83 -0.50 -16.60
C PRO A 228 -34.05 -1.67 -15.99
N GLU A 229 -32.78 -1.79 -16.38
CA GLU A 229 -31.83 -2.72 -15.79
C GLU A 229 -31.57 -2.39 -14.31
N HIS A 230 -31.47 -3.42 -13.46
CA HIS A 230 -31.21 -3.27 -12.04
C HIS A 230 -30.46 -4.47 -11.50
N SER A 231 -29.37 -4.19 -10.76
CA SER A 231 -28.46 -5.11 -10.05
C SER A 231 -29.09 -6.28 -9.28
N THR A 232 -30.38 -6.26 -8.96
CA THR A 232 -31.13 -7.37 -8.35
C THR A 232 -32.47 -7.60 -9.05
N LYS A 233 -33.27 -6.53 -9.17
CA LYS A 233 -34.68 -6.61 -9.60
C LYS A 233 -34.88 -6.92 -11.09
N ASN A 234 -33.91 -6.60 -11.96
CA ASN A 234 -34.01 -6.83 -13.40
C ASN A 234 -32.61 -7.02 -14.03
N ARG A 235 -32.06 -8.22 -13.84
CA ARG A 235 -30.78 -8.67 -14.44
C ARG A 235 -31.01 -9.28 -15.84
N PRO A 236 -29.95 -9.46 -16.66
CA PRO A 236 -29.98 -10.33 -17.84
C PRO A 236 -30.42 -11.77 -17.51
N ASP A 237 -31.28 -12.34 -18.37
CA ASP A 237 -31.81 -13.70 -18.26
C ASP A 237 -30.92 -14.70 -19.01
N LYS A 238 -30.01 -15.33 -18.28
CA LYS A 238 -29.09 -16.36 -18.79
C LYS A 238 -29.81 -17.61 -19.36
N GLY A 239 -31.11 -17.77 -19.14
CA GLY A 239 -31.92 -18.83 -19.76
C GLY A 239 -32.36 -18.54 -21.21
N GLN A 240 -32.25 -17.29 -21.66
CA GLN A 240 -32.53 -16.88 -23.04
C GLN A 240 -31.27 -17.03 -23.92
N PRO A 241 -31.40 -17.17 -25.25
CA PRO A 241 -30.24 -17.24 -26.14
C PRO A 241 -29.39 -15.97 -26.07
N ALA A 242 -28.06 -16.16 -26.00
CA ALA A 242 -27.08 -15.09 -26.05
C ALA A 242 -26.97 -14.48 -27.47
N ASP A 243 -26.73 -13.18 -27.51
CA ASP A 243 -26.62 -12.36 -28.72
C ASP A 243 -25.47 -11.36 -28.53
N ASP A 244 -24.35 -11.62 -29.23
CA ASP A 244 -23.10 -10.85 -29.13
C ASP A 244 -23.30 -9.35 -29.41
N ALA A 245 -24.29 -9.00 -30.24
CA ALA A 245 -24.61 -7.62 -30.54
C ALA A 245 -25.17 -6.86 -29.34
N ARG A 246 -25.75 -7.54 -28.34
CA ARG A 246 -26.23 -6.93 -27.09
C ARG A 246 -25.09 -6.62 -26.13
N GLY A 247 -24.16 -7.57 -25.94
CA GLY A 247 -22.95 -7.35 -25.15
C GLY A 247 -22.11 -6.21 -25.71
N MET A 248 -21.93 -6.19 -27.04
CA MET A 248 -21.28 -5.08 -27.74
C MET A 248 -22.03 -3.75 -27.57
N LYS A 249 -23.36 -3.74 -27.68
CA LYS A 249 -24.19 -2.54 -27.48
C LYS A 249 -24.16 -2.03 -26.03
N PHE A 250 -24.01 -2.91 -25.04
CA PHE A 250 -23.85 -2.56 -23.63
C PHE A 250 -22.55 -1.79 -23.39
N VAL A 251 -21.39 -2.33 -23.79
CA VAL A 251 -20.09 -1.67 -23.59
C VAL A 251 -19.99 -0.35 -24.39
N GLN A 252 -20.53 -0.32 -25.62
CA GLN A 252 -20.69 0.93 -26.38
C GLN A 252 -21.60 1.94 -25.66
N GLY A 253 -22.61 1.47 -24.93
CA GLY A 253 -23.51 2.28 -24.09
C GLY A 253 -22.79 2.99 -22.95
N LEU A 254 -21.84 2.32 -22.28
CA LEU A 254 -20.98 2.90 -21.25
C LEU A 254 -20.09 4.00 -21.82
N GLY A 255 -19.42 3.75 -22.95
CA GLY A 255 -18.61 4.76 -23.64
C GLY A 255 -19.44 5.97 -24.12
N LEU A 256 -20.67 5.75 -24.59
CA LEU A 256 -21.61 6.82 -24.89
C LEU A 256 -22.05 7.61 -23.64
N ALA A 257 -22.11 7.00 -22.45
CA ALA A 257 -22.39 7.72 -21.21
C ALA A 257 -21.19 8.60 -20.82
N ASN A 258 -19.98 8.05 -20.84
CA ASN A 258 -18.73 8.79 -20.58
C ASN A 258 -18.59 10.01 -21.52
N ALA A 259 -18.82 9.83 -22.82
CA ALA A 259 -18.78 10.91 -23.80
C ALA A 259 -19.89 11.98 -23.60
N ARG A 260 -21.06 11.61 -23.06
CA ARG A 260 -22.14 12.57 -22.71
C ARG A 260 -21.84 13.39 -21.46
N ASP A 261 -20.90 12.96 -20.62
CA ASP A 261 -20.51 13.68 -19.41
C ASP A 261 -19.42 14.73 -19.66
N ILE A 262 -18.58 14.58 -20.69
CA ILE A 262 -17.59 15.61 -21.08
C ILE A 262 -18.25 17.01 -21.22
N PRO A 263 -19.36 17.21 -21.96
CA PRO A 263 -20.03 18.52 -22.03
C PRO A 263 -20.53 19.08 -20.69
N LYS A 264 -20.71 18.24 -19.65
CA LYS A 264 -21.08 18.70 -18.31
C LYS A 264 -19.84 19.18 -17.56
N MET A 265 -18.79 18.37 -17.55
CA MET A 265 -17.50 18.67 -16.90
C MET A 265 -16.87 19.95 -17.46
N LEU A 266 -16.87 20.13 -18.79
CA LEU A 266 -16.30 21.34 -19.41
C LEU A 266 -17.10 22.62 -19.09
N ARG A 267 -18.41 22.54 -18.87
CA ARG A 267 -19.22 23.70 -18.45
C ARG A 267 -19.04 24.02 -16.95
N TRP A 268 -18.81 23.00 -16.14
CA TRP A 268 -18.48 23.19 -14.73
C TRP A 268 -17.10 23.85 -14.59
N ASN A 269 -16.10 23.35 -15.33
CA ASN A 269 -14.76 23.93 -15.39
C ASN A 269 -14.79 25.38 -15.88
N ASP A 270 -15.59 25.65 -16.93
CA ASP A 270 -15.80 27.01 -17.47
C ASP A 270 -16.35 27.99 -16.42
N LYS A 271 -17.36 27.59 -15.62
CA LYS A 271 -17.92 28.42 -14.54
C LYS A 271 -16.82 28.87 -13.56
N TYR A 272 -15.87 27.99 -13.26
CA TYR A 272 -14.87 28.19 -12.22
C TYR A 272 -13.44 28.46 -12.75
N GLY A 273 -13.32 28.88 -14.01
CA GLY A 273 -12.05 29.36 -14.59
C GLY A 273 -11.06 28.28 -15.04
N ILE A 274 -11.37 26.99 -14.87
CA ILE A 274 -10.53 25.90 -15.36
C ILE A 274 -10.72 25.74 -16.88
N LYS A 275 -9.61 25.57 -17.61
CA LYS A 275 -9.59 25.56 -19.10
C LYS A 275 -8.77 24.43 -19.71
N PHE A 276 -8.29 23.50 -18.89
CA PHE A 276 -7.48 22.36 -19.34
C PHE A 276 -7.94 21.12 -18.56
N MET A 277 -8.12 20.00 -19.27
CA MET A 277 -8.54 18.73 -18.67
C MET A 277 -7.86 17.56 -19.40
N ARG A 278 -7.36 16.58 -18.64
CA ARG A 278 -7.00 15.27 -19.20
C ARG A 278 -8.25 14.38 -19.19
N LEU A 279 -8.68 13.89 -20.34
CA LEU A 279 -9.73 12.87 -20.45
C LEU A 279 -9.15 11.51 -20.02
N SER A 280 -10.02 10.60 -19.55
CA SER A 280 -9.62 9.25 -19.16
C SER A 280 -9.06 8.43 -20.34
N SER A 281 -8.27 7.40 -20.04
CA SER A 281 -8.04 6.27 -20.96
C SER A 281 -9.33 5.45 -21.13
N GLU A 282 -10.00 5.18 -20.01
CA GLU A 282 -11.23 4.36 -19.91
C GLU A 282 -12.51 5.09 -20.37
N MET A 283 -12.36 6.02 -21.30
CA MET A 283 -13.47 6.70 -21.98
C MET A 283 -14.39 5.69 -22.69
N PHE A 284 -13.82 4.66 -23.34
CA PHE A 284 -14.55 3.59 -24.03
C PHE A 284 -13.94 2.21 -23.67
N PRO A 285 -14.49 1.51 -22.67
CA PRO A 285 -13.91 0.25 -22.17
C PRO A 285 -13.74 -0.80 -23.27
N PHE A 286 -12.60 -1.50 -23.26
CA PHE A 286 -12.20 -2.52 -24.25
C PHE A 286 -12.09 -2.06 -25.71
N ALA A 287 -12.23 -0.78 -26.06
CA ALA A 287 -12.19 -0.34 -27.47
C ALA A 287 -10.92 -0.79 -28.23
N SER A 288 -9.77 -0.84 -27.55
CA SER A 288 -8.46 -1.27 -28.07
C SER A 288 -8.14 -2.77 -27.89
N HIS A 289 -9.07 -3.57 -27.34
CA HIS A 289 -8.89 -5.00 -27.10
C HIS A 289 -8.77 -5.83 -28.41
N GLU A 290 -8.18 -7.02 -28.34
CA GLU A 290 -8.00 -7.91 -29.51
C GLU A 290 -9.34 -8.50 -30.00
N GLU A 291 -10.08 -9.14 -29.10
CA GLU A 291 -11.36 -9.81 -29.38
C GLU A 291 -12.57 -8.86 -29.25
N TYR A 292 -12.76 -8.29 -28.04
CA TYR A 292 -13.84 -7.37 -27.69
C TYR A 292 -13.70 -5.92 -28.25
N GLY A 293 -12.70 -5.66 -29.09
CA GLY A 293 -12.40 -4.33 -29.61
C GLY A 293 -13.44 -3.79 -30.60
N TYR A 294 -13.58 -2.47 -30.67
CA TYR A 294 -14.56 -1.81 -31.54
C TYR A 294 -14.11 -0.41 -31.98
N LYS A 295 -14.60 0.00 -33.15
CA LYS A 295 -14.39 1.36 -33.68
C LYS A 295 -15.45 2.33 -33.17
N LEU A 296 -15.05 3.56 -32.86
CA LEU A 296 -15.88 4.58 -32.24
C LEU A 296 -16.78 5.29 -33.26
N ALA A 297 -16.26 5.53 -34.47
CA ALA A 297 -16.93 6.33 -35.49
C ALA A 297 -18.38 5.90 -35.83
N PRO A 298 -18.74 4.60 -35.90
CA PRO A 298 -20.10 4.16 -36.22
C PRO A 298 -21.19 4.58 -35.23
N PHE A 299 -20.85 4.85 -33.95
CA PHE A 299 -21.84 5.13 -32.91
C PHE A 299 -21.53 6.37 -32.06
N ALA A 300 -20.25 6.68 -31.80
CA ALA A 300 -19.83 7.75 -30.91
C ALA A 300 -19.58 9.11 -31.60
N SER A 301 -19.49 9.16 -32.94
CA SER A 301 -19.13 10.37 -33.69
C SER A 301 -19.92 11.62 -33.26
N GLY A 302 -21.25 11.53 -33.21
CA GLY A 302 -22.10 12.69 -32.92
C GLY A 302 -22.06 13.18 -31.47
N VAL A 303 -21.71 12.32 -30.50
CA VAL A 303 -21.53 12.75 -29.10
C VAL A 303 -20.13 13.33 -28.89
N LEU A 304 -19.10 12.76 -29.51
CA LEU A 304 -17.74 13.30 -29.45
C LEU A 304 -17.64 14.65 -30.17
N GLU A 305 -18.26 14.81 -31.34
CA GLU A 305 -18.36 16.09 -32.06
C GLU A 305 -19.12 17.14 -31.22
N ALA A 306 -20.20 16.76 -30.53
CA ALA A 306 -20.89 17.66 -29.61
C ALA A 306 -20.02 18.05 -28.40
N ALA A 307 -19.22 17.14 -27.86
CA ALA A 307 -18.30 17.41 -26.76
C ALA A 307 -17.14 18.33 -27.18
N GLY A 308 -16.51 18.06 -28.33
CA GLY A 308 -15.43 18.89 -28.85
C GLY A 308 -15.91 20.25 -29.36
N LYS A 309 -17.14 20.36 -29.85
CA LYS A 309 -17.79 21.66 -30.09
C LYS A 309 -17.86 22.50 -28.82
N ILE A 310 -18.34 21.94 -27.70
CA ILE A 310 -18.39 22.64 -26.41
C ILE A 310 -16.97 22.96 -25.91
N ALA A 311 -16.00 22.06 -26.09
CA ALA A 311 -14.61 22.35 -25.75
C ALA A 311 -14.05 23.54 -26.54
N ALA A 312 -14.33 23.62 -27.83
CA ALA A 312 -13.93 24.71 -28.70
C ALA A 312 -14.62 26.04 -28.36
N GLU A 313 -15.94 26.03 -28.13
CA GLU A 313 -16.72 27.21 -27.74
C GLU A 313 -16.26 27.79 -26.39
N LEU A 314 -15.84 26.93 -25.45
CA LEU A 314 -15.38 27.33 -24.11
C LEU A 314 -13.84 27.50 -24.01
N GLY A 315 -13.10 27.37 -25.13
CA GLY A 315 -11.64 27.56 -25.19
C GLY A 315 -10.79 26.50 -24.47
N HIS A 316 -11.37 25.35 -24.18
CA HIS A 316 -10.75 24.25 -23.43
C HIS A 316 -9.67 23.51 -24.23
N ARG A 317 -8.57 23.15 -23.55
CA ARG A 317 -7.63 22.13 -24.02
C ARG A 317 -8.02 20.76 -23.44
N LEU A 318 -7.97 19.73 -24.28
CA LEU A 318 -8.23 18.34 -23.92
C LEU A 318 -7.01 17.49 -24.30
N THR A 319 -6.55 16.60 -23.42
CA THR A 319 -5.46 15.65 -23.71
C THR A 319 -5.79 14.28 -23.13
N THR A 320 -5.09 13.22 -23.53
CA THR A 320 -5.22 11.88 -22.92
C THR A 320 -3.85 11.32 -22.56
N HIS A 321 -3.80 10.47 -21.52
CA HIS A 321 -2.65 9.62 -21.24
C HIS A 321 -3.12 8.15 -21.35
N PRO A 322 -2.72 7.41 -22.39
CA PRO A 322 -2.92 5.96 -22.48
C PRO A 322 -2.37 5.23 -21.26
N GLY A 323 -2.90 4.04 -20.98
CA GLY A 323 -2.53 3.26 -19.79
C GLY A 323 -1.09 2.75 -19.80
N GLN A 324 -0.56 2.40 -18.63
CA GLN A 324 0.82 1.92 -18.42
C GLN A 324 1.21 0.70 -19.27
N PHE A 325 0.24 -0.05 -19.78
CA PHE A 325 0.45 -1.23 -20.63
C PHE A 325 0.72 -0.91 -22.11
N THR A 326 0.58 0.35 -22.54
CA THR A 326 0.78 0.82 -23.94
C THR A 326 2.27 1.01 -24.26
N GLN A 327 3.02 -0.09 -24.20
CA GLN A 327 4.48 -0.18 -24.28
C GLN A 327 5.01 -0.47 -25.71
N ILE A 328 5.11 0.57 -26.55
CA ILE A 328 5.60 0.39 -27.94
C ILE A 328 7.09 0.04 -28.07
N ALA A 329 7.89 0.21 -27.01
CA ALA A 329 9.30 -0.21 -26.96
C ALA A 329 9.51 -1.66 -26.48
N SER A 330 8.42 -2.37 -26.16
CA SER A 330 8.47 -3.73 -25.61
C SER A 330 9.13 -4.75 -26.58
N PRO A 331 9.92 -5.71 -26.08
CA PRO A 331 10.39 -6.84 -26.87
C PRO A 331 9.26 -7.83 -27.22
N ARG A 332 8.12 -7.78 -26.51
CA ARG A 332 6.93 -8.61 -26.75
C ARG A 332 6.10 -8.04 -27.90
N LYS A 333 6.01 -8.77 -29.02
CA LYS A 333 5.35 -8.31 -30.26
C LYS A 333 3.84 -8.11 -30.07
N GLU A 334 3.24 -8.95 -29.25
CA GLU A 334 1.85 -8.93 -28.81
C GLU A 334 1.54 -7.66 -27.99
N VAL A 335 2.45 -7.22 -27.11
CA VAL A 335 2.33 -5.95 -26.37
C VAL A 335 2.44 -4.76 -27.32
N VAL A 336 3.40 -4.78 -28.25
CA VAL A 336 3.51 -3.72 -29.28
C VAL A 336 2.25 -3.66 -30.15
N LYS A 337 1.68 -4.81 -30.54
CA LYS A 337 0.43 -4.91 -31.31
C LYS A 337 -0.76 -4.33 -30.53
N ALA A 338 -0.89 -4.65 -29.24
CA ALA A 338 -1.92 -4.07 -28.37
C ALA A 338 -1.76 -2.55 -28.25
N SER A 339 -0.55 -2.09 -27.98
CA SER A 339 -0.19 -0.67 -27.87
C SER A 339 -0.53 0.12 -29.16
N PHE A 340 -0.37 -0.51 -30.33
CA PHE A 340 -0.73 0.10 -31.61
C PHE A 340 -2.26 0.24 -31.77
N ARG A 341 -3.07 -0.72 -31.30
CA ARG A 341 -4.53 -0.58 -31.27
C ARG A 341 -4.97 0.52 -30.31
N ASP A 342 -4.28 0.63 -29.17
CA ASP A 342 -4.61 1.59 -28.12
C ASP A 342 -4.36 3.05 -28.55
N LEU A 343 -3.19 3.31 -29.13
CA LEU A 343 -2.88 4.61 -29.72
C LEU A 343 -3.80 4.97 -30.89
N ASP A 344 -4.23 3.99 -31.70
CA ASP A 344 -5.19 4.19 -32.81
C ASP A 344 -6.62 4.46 -32.30
N TYR A 345 -7.03 3.85 -31.19
CA TYR A 345 -8.27 4.17 -30.45
C TYR A 345 -8.25 5.62 -29.90
N HIS A 346 -7.17 6.00 -29.21
CA HIS A 346 -7.05 7.36 -28.68
C HIS A 346 -6.99 8.44 -29.77
N ASP A 347 -6.28 8.20 -30.89
CA ASP A 347 -6.28 9.11 -32.03
C ASP A 347 -7.66 9.19 -32.73
N GLU A 348 -8.39 8.08 -32.85
CA GLU A 348 -9.77 8.09 -33.32
C GLU A 348 -10.66 8.93 -32.41
N MET A 349 -10.62 8.72 -31.09
CA MET A 349 -11.41 9.48 -30.12
C MET A 349 -11.15 10.99 -30.23
N LEU A 350 -9.88 11.40 -30.19
CA LEU A 350 -9.50 12.81 -30.29
C LEU A 350 -9.82 13.42 -31.66
N SER A 351 -9.77 12.62 -32.73
CA SER A 351 -10.14 13.03 -34.09
C SER A 351 -11.66 13.04 -34.36
N LEU A 352 -12.45 12.38 -33.51
CA LEU A 352 -13.92 12.47 -33.51
C LEU A 352 -14.46 13.67 -32.72
N LEU A 353 -13.66 14.32 -31.88
CA LEU A 353 -14.03 15.60 -31.23
C LEU A 353 -14.21 16.77 -32.22
N LYS A 354 -13.67 16.68 -33.45
CA LYS A 354 -13.73 17.74 -34.49
C LYS A 354 -13.27 19.12 -34.02
N LEU A 355 -12.28 19.15 -33.13
CA LEU A 355 -11.69 20.38 -32.60
C LEU A 355 -11.13 21.29 -33.73
N PRO A 356 -11.20 22.63 -33.60
CA PRO A 356 -10.53 23.56 -34.52
C PRO A 356 -9.03 23.27 -34.65
N GLU A 357 -8.44 23.60 -35.79
CA GLU A 357 -7.11 23.14 -36.23
C GLU A 357 -6.00 23.22 -35.16
N GLN A 358 -5.91 24.34 -34.41
CA GLN A 358 -4.92 24.48 -33.33
C GLN A 358 -5.30 23.68 -32.07
N ALA A 359 -6.57 23.71 -31.64
CA ALA A 359 -7.02 22.91 -30.50
C ALA A 359 -6.87 21.40 -30.77
N ASN A 360 -7.03 20.98 -32.04
CA ASN A 360 -6.77 19.61 -32.47
C ASN A 360 -5.27 19.24 -32.46
N ARG A 361 -4.35 20.19 -32.68
CA ARG A 361 -2.90 20.00 -32.46
C ARG A 361 -2.57 19.93 -30.97
N ASP A 362 -3.17 20.80 -30.17
CA ASP A 362 -2.94 20.90 -28.72
C ASP A 362 -3.50 19.67 -27.97
N ALA A 363 -4.40 18.91 -28.61
CA ALA A 363 -4.91 17.62 -28.17
C ALA A 363 -3.95 16.46 -28.44
N VAL A 364 -2.99 16.33 -27.52
CA VAL A 364 -1.91 15.33 -27.52
C VAL A 364 -2.23 14.07 -26.71
N MET A 365 -1.51 13.00 -27.04
CA MET A 365 -1.46 11.73 -26.30
C MET A 365 -0.10 11.65 -25.60
N ILE A 366 -0.08 11.64 -24.26
CA ILE A 366 1.15 11.59 -23.46
C ILE A 366 1.52 10.15 -23.15
N LEU A 367 2.78 9.77 -23.30
CA LEU A 367 3.25 8.39 -23.14
C LEU A 367 4.61 8.34 -22.42
N HIS A 368 4.72 7.54 -21.35
CA HIS A 368 6.02 7.18 -20.76
C HIS A 368 6.79 6.21 -21.67
N MET A 369 8.12 6.17 -21.53
CA MET A 369 8.94 5.19 -22.27
C MET A 369 8.89 3.79 -21.63
N GLY A 370 8.65 3.71 -20.32
CA GLY A 370 8.28 2.49 -19.62
C GLY A 370 9.45 1.54 -19.32
N GLY A 371 9.30 0.25 -19.62
CA GLY A 371 10.32 -0.74 -19.24
C GLY A 371 11.68 -0.48 -19.91
N THR A 372 12.79 -0.60 -19.16
CA THR A 372 14.14 -0.57 -19.75
C THR A 372 14.51 -1.89 -20.44
N TYR A 373 13.83 -2.98 -20.08
CA TYR A 373 14.05 -4.34 -20.59
C TYR A 373 15.53 -4.78 -20.55
N GLY A 374 16.27 -4.33 -19.53
CA GLY A 374 17.69 -4.63 -19.30
C GLY A 374 18.69 -3.80 -20.12
N ASP A 375 18.24 -2.96 -21.08
CA ASP A 375 19.10 -2.08 -21.87
C ASP A 375 18.31 -0.87 -22.41
N LYS A 376 18.63 0.33 -21.91
CA LYS A 376 18.04 1.58 -22.38
C LYS A 376 18.33 1.85 -23.86
N SER A 377 19.55 1.60 -24.35
CA SER A 377 19.90 1.87 -25.76
C SER A 377 19.11 0.97 -26.70
N ALA A 378 19.11 -0.36 -26.45
CA ALA A 378 18.33 -1.29 -27.25
C ALA A 378 16.81 -1.01 -27.17
N THR A 379 16.33 -0.45 -26.06
CA THR A 379 14.92 -0.04 -25.90
C THR A 379 14.60 1.23 -26.71
N LEU A 380 15.46 2.23 -26.71
CA LEU A 380 15.35 3.40 -27.59
C LEU A 380 15.37 2.98 -29.07
N ASP A 381 16.19 1.99 -29.45
CA ASP A 381 16.24 1.49 -30.83
C ASP A 381 14.95 0.74 -31.24
N ARG A 382 14.39 -0.10 -30.35
CA ARG A 382 13.05 -0.70 -30.58
C ARG A 382 11.96 0.37 -30.63
N PHE A 383 12.06 1.44 -29.83
CA PHE A 383 11.16 2.59 -29.93
C PHE A 383 11.29 3.29 -31.29
N ARG A 384 12.50 3.60 -31.78
CA ARG A 384 12.72 4.17 -33.13
C ARG A 384 12.05 3.32 -34.20
N GLU A 385 12.32 2.01 -34.18
CA GLU A 385 11.73 1.05 -35.10
C GLU A 385 10.20 1.04 -35.08
N ASN A 386 9.59 1.00 -33.89
CA ASN A 386 8.15 0.87 -33.76
C ASN A 386 7.43 2.20 -33.95
N TYR A 387 7.98 3.32 -33.49
CA TYR A 387 7.52 4.66 -33.80
C TYR A 387 7.48 4.89 -35.32
N ALA A 388 8.49 4.45 -36.07
CA ALA A 388 8.49 4.54 -37.53
C ALA A 388 7.27 3.84 -38.18
N LYS A 389 6.77 2.75 -37.57
CA LYS A 389 5.62 1.96 -38.05
C LYS A 389 4.24 2.55 -37.66
N LEU A 390 4.15 3.50 -36.74
CA LEU A 390 2.88 4.07 -36.25
C LEU A 390 2.11 4.88 -37.34
N PRO A 391 0.76 4.96 -37.26
CA PRO A 391 -0.06 5.85 -38.10
C PRO A 391 0.34 7.33 -37.97
N GLN A 392 0.09 8.12 -39.01
CA GLN A 392 0.49 9.54 -38.99
C GLN A 392 -0.34 10.40 -38.02
N GLY A 393 -1.62 10.08 -37.80
CA GLY A 393 -2.45 10.79 -36.82
C GLY A 393 -1.91 10.60 -35.40
N VAL A 394 -1.66 9.34 -35.00
CA VAL A 394 -0.90 8.97 -33.79
C VAL A 394 0.41 9.77 -33.69
N LYS A 395 1.27 9.75 -34.72
CA LYS A 395 2.55 10.50 -34.73
C LYS A 395 2.38 12.01 -34.58
N ASN A 396 1.28 12.59 -35.04
CA ASN A 396 0.99 14.02 -34.89
C ASN A 396 0.67 14.39 -33.44
N ARG A 397 -0.02 13.50 -32.71
CA ARG A 397 -0.47 13.72 -31.32
C ARG A 397 0.49 13.20 -30.25
N LEU A 398 1.29 12.19 -30.55
CA LEU A 398 2.15 11.54 -29.56
C LEU A 398 3.22 12.53 -29.05
N VAL A 399 3.32 12.59 -27.73
CA VAL A 399 4.36 13.27 -26.94
C VAL A 399 4.90 12.26 -25.92
N LEU A 400 6.19 12.35 -25.60
CA LEU A 400 6.82 11.51 -24.57
C LEU A 400 6.87 12.25 -23.23
N GLU A 401 7.02 11.52 -22.14
CA GLU A 401 7.14 12.04 -20.77
C GLU A 401 8.23 11.28 -20.00
N ASN A 402 8.98 11.98 -19.14
CA ASN A 402 9.91 11.38 -18.19
C ASN A 402 9.16 10.73 -17.02
N ASP A 403 9.59 9.53 -16.62
CA ASP A 403 8.92 8.72 -15.59
C ASP A 403 9.76 8.60 -14.29
N ASP A 404 9.10 8.14 -13.22
CA ASP A 404 9.59 8.02 -11.85
C ASP A 404 10.26 6.66 -11.54
N VAL A 405 10.41 5.82 -12.56
CA VAL A 405 11.00 4.48 -12.47
C VAL A 405 12.32 4.40 -13.22
N ALA A 406 12.40 4.89 -14.46
CA ALA A 406 13.47 4.50 -15.39
C ALA A 406 14.02 5.62 -16.28
N TRP A 407 13.19 6.55 -16.77
CA TRP A 407 13.55 7.42 -17.88
C TRP A 407 13.59 8.90 -17.51
N SER A 408 14.80 9.44 -17.38
CA SER A 408 15.02 10.85 -17.13
C SER A 408 14.79 11.70 -18.38
N VAL A 409 14.66 13.01 -18.18
CA VAL A 409 14.69 14.01 -19.25
C VAL A 409 15.93 13.88 -20.15
N HIS A 410 17.08 13.45 -19.60
CA HIS A 410 18.32 13.30 -20.37
C HIS A 410 18.31 12.08 -21.29
N ASP A 411 17.64 11.00 -20.89
CA ASP A 411 17.46 9.82 -21.74
C ASP A 411 16.50 10.12 -22.91
N LEU A 412 15.41 10.85 -22.64
CA LEU A 412 14.31 11.03 -23.59
C LEU A 412 14.44 12.25 -24.49
N LEU A 413 15.03 13.36 -24.04
CA LEU A 413 15.15 14.57 -24.85
C LEU A 413 15.92 14.37 -26.18
N PRO A 414 17.02 13.58 -26.26
CA PRO A 414 17.70 13.31 -27.52
C PRO A 414 16.82 12.58 -28.55
N ILE A 415 16.06 11.55 -28.13
CA ILE A 415 15.16 10.83 -29.04
C ILE A 415 13.91 11.67 -29.41
N CYS A 416 13.48 12.57 -28.53
CA CYS A 416 12.46 13.59 -28.82
C CYS A 416 12.94 14.62 -29.86
N GLU A 417 14.19 15.04 -29.78
CA GLU A 417 14.85 15.88 -30.78
C GLU A 417 14.99 15.15 -32.13
N GLU A 418 15.46 13.90 -32.12
CA GLU A 418 15.65 13.04 -33.31
C GLU A 418 14.33 12.72 -34.05
N LEU A 419 13.35 12.14 -33.36
CA LEU A 419 12.10 11.66 -33.95
C LEU A 419 11.03 12.75 -34.09
N ASN A 420 11.37 14.00 -33.74
CA ASN A 420 10.46 15.14 -33.68
C ASN A 420 9.21 14.88 -32.81
N ILE A 421 9.44 14.31 -31.62
CA ILE A 421 8.41 14.08 -30.60
C ILE A 421 8.54 15.19 -29.54
N PRO A 422 7.44 15.84 -29.12
CA PRO A 422 7.48 16.77 -28.01
C PRO A 422 7.72 16.04 -26.69
N LEU A 423 8.55 16.61 -25.82
CA LEU A 423 8.75 16.10 -24.45
C LEU A 423 7.89 16.90 -23.47
N VAL A 424 6.95 16.23 -22.80
CA VAL A 424 6.35 16.70 -21.56
C VAL A 424 7.41 16.58 -20.48
N LEU A 425 7.75 17.69 -19.84
CA LEU A 425 8.45 17.65 -18.56
C LEU A 425 7.41 17.37 -17.48
N ASP A 426 7.62 16.32 -16.70
CA ASP A 426 7.07 16.22 -15.35
C ASP A 426 8.17 16.57 -14.34
N PHE A 427 7.90 17.53 -13.46
CA PHE A 427 8.87 17.99 -12.46
C PHE A 427 9.02 17.04 -11.27
N HIS A 428 7.99 16.28 -10.93
CA HIS A 428 7.98 15.35 -9.79
C HIS A 428 8.78 14.09 -10.12
N HIS A 429 8.42 13.42 -11.22
CA HIS A 429 9.18 12.33 -11.83
C HIS A 429 10.64 12.75 -12.06
N HIS A 430 10.90 13.99 -12.49
CA HIS A 430 12.28 14.47 -12.65
C HIS A 430 13.04 14.59 -11.31
N ASN A 431 12.40 14.96 -10.21
CA ASN A 431 13.04 14.99 -8.88
C ASN A 431 13.30 13.57 -8.29
N ILE A 432 12.71 12.53 -8.90
CA ILE A 432 12.93 11.12 -8.59
C ILE A 432 14.02 10.55 -9.52
N ILE A 433 13.87 10.71 -10.84
CA ILE A 433 14.76 10.18 -11.88
C ILE A 433 15.40 11.32 -12.70
N PHE A 434 16.66 11.61 -12.39
CA PHE A 434 17.48 12.63 -13.05
C PHE A 434 18.91 12.13 -13.33
N ASP A 435 19.61 12.84 -14.22
CA ASP A 435 21.02 12.60 -14.50
C ASP A 435 21.89 13.22 -13.40
N GLN A 436 22.99 12.56 -13.05
CA GLN A 436 23.89 12.96 -11.95
C GLN A 436 24.58 14.32 -12.16
N SER A 437 24.52 14.90 -13.36
CA SER A 437 24.98 16.27 -13.64
C SER A 437 24.00 17.37 -13.18
N MET A 438 22.77 17.00 -12.80
CA MET A 438 21.80 17.90 -12.16
C MET A 438 21.60 17.56 -10.67
N ARG A 439 21.21 18.55 -9.89
CA ARG A 439 20.67 18.34 -8.53
C ARG A 439 19.16 18.17 -8.59
N GLU A 440 18.61 17.50 -7.57
CA GLU A 440 17.17 17.53 -7.32
C GLU A 440 16.69 18.98 -7.16
N GLY A 441 15.49 19.26 -7.67
CA GLY A 441 14.81 20.54 -7.54
C GLY A 441 14.67 21.28 -8.86
N THR A 442 13.77 22.25 -8.87
CA THR A 442 13.34 22.94 -10.09
C THR A 442 14.36 23.92 -10.69
N LYS A 443 15.58 24.06 -10.14
CA LYS A 443 16.57 25.05 -10.59
C LYS A 443 17.43 24.60 -11.76
N ASP A 444 17.97 23.38 -11.73
CA ASP A 444 18.96 22.94 -12.72
C ASP A 444 18.30 22.51 -14.04
N ILE A 445 17.10 21.95 -13.97
CA ILE A 445 16.28 21.54 -15.13
C ILE A 445 15.95 22.69 -16.09
N LEU A 446 15.95 23.94 -15.59
CA LEU A 446 15.76 25.15 -16.42
C LEU A 446 16.79 25.27 -17.55
N THR A 447 17.97 24.68 -17.40
CA THR A 447 19.01 24.65 -18.45
C THR A 447 18.60 23.88 -19.71
N LEU A 448 17.58 23.00 -19.62
CA LEU A 448 17.04 22.24 -20.76
C LEU A 448 15.76 22.85 -21.34
N PHE A 449 15.19 23.91 -20.75
CA PHE A 449 13.86 24.41 -21.13
C PHE A 449 13.77 24.84 -22.59
N ASP A 450 14.77 25.57 -23.10
CA ASP A 450 14.82 25.96 -24.51
C ASP A 450 14.77 24.74 -25.44
N ARG A 451 15.53 23.67 -25.12
CA ARG A 451 15.53 22.43 -25.92
C ARG A 451 14.16 21.75 -25.89
N ILE A 452 13.57 21.62 -24.70
CA ILE A 452 12.24 21.04 -24.51
C ILE A 452 11.20 21.86 -25.29
N GLU A 453 11.16 23.18 -25.13
CA GLU A 453 10.24 24.09 -25.83
C GLU A 453 10.35 23.98 -27.36
N GLN A 454 11.56 23.86 -27.90
CA GLN A 454 11.76 23.64 -29.34
C GLN A 454 11.12 22.33 -29.83
N THR A 455 11.01 21.29 -29.00
CA THR A 455 10.29 20.06 -29.37
C THR A 455 8.80 20.29 -29.65
N TRP A 456 8.16 21.21 -28.93
CA TRP A 456 6.77 21.63 -29.13
C TRP A 456 6.64 22.59 -30.31
N LYS A 457 7.54 23.59 -30.41
CA LYS A 457 7.56 24.58 -31.51
C LYS A 457 7.69 23.93 -32.88
N ARG A 458 8.52 22.88 -33.04
CA ARG A 458 8.66 22.14 -34.31
C ARG A 458 7.36 21.51 -34.82
N LYS A 459 6.46 21.06 -33.93
CA LYS A 459 5.12 20.55 -34.31
C LYS A 459 4.00 21.60 -34.30
N ARG A 460 4.28 22.85 -33.86
CA ARG A 460 3.29 23.93 -33.67
C ARG A 460 2.17 23.55 -32.68
N ILE A 461 2.53 22.79 -31.65
CA ILE A 461 1.66 22.42 -30.54
C ILE A 461 1.98 23.37 -29.38
N ARG A 462 0.97 23.91 -28.69
CA ARG A 462 1.20 24.71 -27.47
C ARG A 462 1.85 23.81 -26.42
N GLN A 463 2.96 24.24 -25.83
CA GLN A 463 3.65 23.44 -24.82
C GLN A 463 2.72 23.11 -23.65
N LYS A 464 2.97 21.96 -23.00
CA LYS A 464 2.45 21.67 -21.68
C LYS A 464 3.54 21.04 -20.82
N MET A 465 3.33 21.04 -19.51
CA MET A 465 4.10 20.27 -18.53
C MET A 465 3.13 19.57 -17.56
N HIS A 466 3.62 18.59 -16.81
CA HIS A 466 2.95 18.02 -15.65
C HIS A 466 3.57 18.57 -14.37
N TYR A 467 2.77 18.72 -13.33
CA TYR A 467 3.24 19.19 -12.03
C TYR A 467 2.51 18.52 -10.87
N SER A 468 3.30 17.99 -9.95
CA SER A 468 2.88 17.44 -8.67
C SER A 468 3.99 17.63 -7.63
N GLU A 469 3.68 17.34 -6.37
CA GLU A 469 4.60 17.36 -5.24
C GLU A 469 4.50 16.02 -4.49
N PRO A 470 5.59 15.50 -3.89
CA PRO A 470 5.52 14.29 -3.05
C PRO A 470 4.61 14.50 -1.84
N THR A 471 4.08 13.41 -1.28
CA THR A 471 3.42 13.46 0.04
C THR A 471 4.36 14.01 1.12
N ALA A 472 3.81 14.80 2.04
CA ALA A 472 4.58 15.32 3.17
C ALA A 472 5.17 14.16 4.00
N GLY A 473 6.45 14.24 4.35
CA GLY A 473 7.16 13.17 5.04
C GLY A 473 7.72 12.04 4.16
N ALA A 474 7.68 12.13 2.83
CA ALA A 474 8.22 11.11 1.93
C ALA A 474 9.76 10.96 2.01
N VAL A 475 10.24 10.01 2.82
CA VAL A 475 11.67 9.71 3.00
C VAL A 475 12.19 8.66 2.01
N THR A 476 11.46 7.55 1.79
CA THR A 476 11.95 6.44 0.95
C THR A 476 11.79 6.73 -0.55
N PRO A 477 12.50 6.01 -1.44
CA PRO A 477 12.25 6.07 -2.89
C PRO A 477 10.80 5.73 -3.28
N ARG A 478 10.18 4.72 -2.63
CA ARG A 478 8.78 4.32 -2.89
C ARG A 478 7.80 5.40 -2.43
N ASP A 479 8.04 6.03 -1.28
CA ASP A 479 7.20 7.15 -0.80
C ASP A 479 7.34 8.40 -1.66
N ARG A 480 8.53 8.66 -2.20
CA ARG A 480 8.76 9.83 -3.06
C ARG A 480 8.03 9.78 -4.40
N ARG A 481 7.51 8.61 -4.81
CA ARG A 481 6.56 8.44 -5.94
C ARG A 481 5.11 8.76 -5.57
N LYS A 482 4.76 8.87 -4.28
CA LYS A 482 3.39 9.10 -3.83
C LYS A 482 3.00 10.56 -4.02
N HIS A 483 2.07 10.81 -4.95
CA HIS A 483 1.49 12.12 -5.21
C HIS A 483 0.73 12.70 -4.00
N SER A 484 0.98 13.97 -3.70
CA SER A 484 0.29 14.76 -2.67
C SER A 484 -1.21 14.99 -2.97
N PRO A 485 -2.04 15.26 -1.93
CA PRO A 485 -3.43 15.69 -2.09
C PRO A 485 -3.59 17.01 -2.87
N ARG A 486 -2.83 18.04 -2.49
CA ARG A 486 -2.69 19.32 -3.21
C ARG A 486 -1.23 19.73 -3.28
N VAL A 487 -0.89 20.44 -4.36
CA VAL A 487 0.38 21.13 -4.56
C VAL A 487 0.31 22.56 -3.99
N LYS A 488 1.45 23.05 -3.50
CA LYS A 488 1.57 24.33 -2.78
C LYS A 488 2.21 25.43 -3.61
N VAL A 489 3.07 25.10 -4.58
CA VAL A 489 3.79 26.09 -5.40
C VAL A 489 3.53 25.96 -6.90
N LEU A 490 3.85 27.02 -7.65
CA LEU A 490 3.90 26.98 -9.11
C LEU A 490 5.33 26.66 -9.56
N PRO A 491 5.54 25.73 -10.50
CA PRO A 491 6.86 25.46 -11.04
C PRO A 491 7.40 26.65 -11.86
N PRO A 492 8.72 26.83 -11.94
CA PRO A 492 9.33 27.87 -12.75
C PRO A 492 9.11 27.55 -14.23
N CYS A 493 8.21 28.27 -14.89
CA CYS A 493 7.82 28.02 -16.28
C CYS A 493 7.41 29.31 -17.00
N GLY A 494 7.10 29.20 -18.30
CA GLY A 494 6.52 30.31 -19.07
C GLY A 494 5.18 30.73 -18.47
N ASN A 495 4.92 32.03 -18.36
CA ASN A 495 3.71 32.51 -17.71
C ASN A 495 2.42 32.24 -18.52
N ASP A 496 2.53 31.77 -19.77
CA ASP A 496 1.43 31.27 -20.60
C ASP A 496 1.37 29.74 -20.72
N MET A 497 2.15 28.99 -19.91
CA MET A 497 2.20 27.52 -19.94
C MET A 497 0.84 26.87 -19.67
N ASP A 498 0.57 25.73 -20.31
CA ASP A 498 -0.53 24.85 -19.91
C ASP A 498 0.01 23.77 -18.94
N LEU A 499 -0.31 23.87 -17.65
CA LEU A 499 0.09 22.91 -16.62
C LEU A 499 -1.06 21.94 -16.31
N MET A 500 -0.74 20.65 -16.29
CA MET A 500 -1.61 19.62 -15.71
C MET A 500 -1.16 19.37 -14.27
N ILE A 501 -2.08 19.47 -13.32
CA ILE A 501 -1.82 19.22 -11.91
C ILE A 501 -2.16 17.76 -11.60
N GLU A 502 -1.13 16.96 -11.34
CA GLU A 502 -1.19 15.50 -11.14
C GLU A 502 -1.31 15.17 -9.63
N ALA A 503 -2.29 15.77 -8.94
CA ALA A 503 -2.52 15.62 -7.50
C ALA A 503 -3.71 14.68 -7.19
N LYS A 504 -3.78 14.10 -5.97
CA LYS A 504 -4.91 13.22 -5.62
C LYS A 504 -6.26 13.95 -5.65
N ASP A 505 -6.35 15.18 -5.14
CA ASP A 505 -7.63 15.91 -5.00
C ASP A 505 -8.07 16.67 -6.28
N LYS A 506 -7.49 16.33 -7.44
CA LYS A 506 -7.91 16.77 -8.78
C LYS A 506 -8.10 18.31 -8.89
N GLU A 507 -9.31 18.81 -9.08
CA GLU A 507 -9.57 20.25 -9.24
C GLU A 507 -9.35 21.07 -7.97
N GLN A 508 -9.34 20.45 -6.79
CA GLN A 508 -9.06 21.17 -5.53
C GLN A 508 -7.64 21.74 -5.51
N ALA A 509 -6.66 20.97 -6.01
CA ALA A 509 -5.28 21.40 -6.13
C ALA A 509 -5.12 22.57 -7.13
N VAL A 510 -5.93 22.58 -8.19
CA VAL A 510 -6.01 23.72 -9.13
C VAL A 510 -6.60 24.95 -8.44
N PHE A 511 -7.70 24.82 -7.70
CA PHE A 511 -8.29 25.92 -6.93
C PHE A 511 -7.37 26.43 -5.82
N GLU A 512 -6.56 25.58 -5.20
CA GLU A 512 -5.59 25.97 -4.18
C GLU A 512 -4.49 26.85 -4.78
N LEU A 513 -3.86 26.44 -5.89
CA LEU A 513 -2.92 27.28 -6.62
C LEU A 513 -3.55 28.60 -7.11
N MET A 514 -4.76 28.54 -7.65
CA MET A 514 -5.49 29.75 -8.09
C MET A 514 -5.71 30.73 -6.93
N ARG A 515 -6.12 30.22 -5.75
CA ARG A 515 -6.36 31.03 -4.54
C ARG A 515 -5.07 31.60 -3.96
N THR A 516 -4.04 30.78 -3.79
CA THR A 516 -2.74 31.15 -3.19
C THR A 516 -2.03 32.24 -4.00
N TYR A 517 -1.99 32.10 -5.33
CA TYR A 517 -1.32 33.05 -6.22
C TYR A 517 -2.26 34.09 -6.85
N LYS A 518 -3.55 34.09 -6.50
CA LYS A 518 -4.61 34.99 -7.02
C LYS A 518 -4.66 35.01 -8.55
N LEU A 519 -4.56 33.83 -9.15
CA LEU A 519 -4.54 33.63 -10.60
C LEU A 519 -5.89 34.02 -11.24
N PRO A 520 -5.96 34.38 -12.53
CA PRO A 520 -7.22 34.80 -13.16
C PRO A 520 -8.37 33.79 -12.94
N GLY A 521 -9.46 34.27 -12.33
CA GLY A 521 -10.62 33.44 -11.97
C GLY A 521 -10.60 32.83 -10.57
N TRP A 522 -9.60 33.12 -9.72
CA TRP A 522 -9.54 32.66 -8.33
C TRP A 522 -10.77 33.03 -7.48
N ASP A 523 -11.51 34.05 -7.90
CA ASP A 523 -12.68 34.58 -7.24
C ASP A 523 -14.00 33.89 -7.65
N LEU A 524 -13.99 33.11 -8.74
CA LEU A 524 -15.17 32.48 -9.34
C LEU A 524 -15.72 31.31 -8.52
N PHE A 525 -14.88 30.66 -7.71
CA PHE A 525 -15.22 29.50 -6.89
C PHE A 525 -15.36 29.81 -5.39
N ASN A 526 -15.52 31.09 -5.02
CA ASN A 526 -15.80 31.50 -3.63
C ASN A 526 -17.16 31.02 -3.11
N ASP A 527 -18.07 30.56 -3.97
CA ASP A 527 -19.34 29.92 -3.61
C ASP A 527 -19.22 28.40 -3.39
N ILE A 528 -18.08 27.80 -3.71
CA ILE A 528 -17.83 26.37 -3.52
C ILE A 528 -17.23 26.12 -2.12
N ILE A 529 -17.83 25.19 -1.38
CA ILE A 529 -17.22 24.59 -0.19
C ILE A 529 -16.07 23.68 -0.67
N PRO A 530 -14.80 23.90 -0.28
CA PRO A 530 -13.69 23.03 -0.68
C PRO A 530 -13.98 21.56 -0.38
N ASN A 531 -13.60 20.66 -1.28
CA ASN A 531 -13.76 19.23 -1.03
C ASN A 531 -12.64 18.79 -0.07
N GLU A 532 -12.98 18.76 1.22
CA GLU A 532 -12.19 18.14 2.28
C GLU A 532 -12.48 16.64 2.22
N ARG A 533 -11.45 15.82 1.98
CA ARG A 533 -11.57 14.36 2.08
C ARG A 533 -11.75 13.96 3.55
N GLU A 534 -12.30 12.77 3.79
CA GLU A 534 -12.52 12.25 5.14
C GLU A 534 -11.19 12.12 5.92
N ASP A 535 -10.08 11.80 5.23
CA ASP A 535 -8.71 11.68 5.77
C ASP A 535 -7.96 13.03 5.94
N ALA A 536 -8.61 14.17 5.67
CA ALA A 536 -8.03 15.49 5.88
C ALA A 536 -8.48 16.09 7.25
N PRO A 537 -7.58 16.71 8.05
CA PRO A 537 -7.95 17.29 9.34
C PRO A 537 -8.88 18.51 9.17
N LYS A 538 -10.17 18.29 9.42
CA LYS A 538 -11.28 19.25 9.20
C LYS A 538 -11.23 20.42 10.20
N LYS A 539 -11.51 21.65 9.75
CA LYS A 539 -11.58 22.84 10.64
C LYS A 539 -13.01 23.09 11.17
N PRO A 540 -13.19 23.46 12.45
CA PRO A 540 -14.50 23.46 13.09
C PRO A 540 -15.47 24.53 12.55
N PRO A 541 -16.72 24.17 12.20
CA PRO A 541 -17.68 25.08 11.57
C PRO A 541 -18.35 26.05 12.57
N PRO A 542 -18.73 27.28 12.15
CA PRO A 542 -19.33 28.28 13.04
C PRO A 542 -20.78 27.92 13.45
N ALA A 543 -21.01 27.79 14.76
CA ALA A 543 -22.24 27.26 15.34
C ALA A 543 -23.51 28.09 15.02
N LYS A 544 -24.52 27.45 14.40
CA LYS A 544 -25.87 28.01 14.21
C LYS A 544 -26.78 27.65 15.39
N LYS A 545 -27.54 28.62 15.89
CA LYS A 545 -28.38 28.49 17.10
C LYS A 545 -29.69 27.73 16.81
N THR A 546 -29.89 26.60 17.48
CA THR A 546 -31.11 25.79 17.41
C THR A 546 -32.21 26.25 18.38
N LYS A 547 -33.47 25.85 18.11
CA LYS A 547 -34.63 26.04 19.01
C LYS A 547 -35.19 24.69 19.45
N LYS A 548 -35.71 24.60 20.69
CA LYS A 548 -36.18 23.35 21.30
C LYS A 548 -37.51 22.85 20.69
N PRO A 549 -37.68 21.53 20.48
CA PRO A 549 -38.98 20.90 20.18
C PRO A 549 -39.81 20.64 21.46
N LYS A 550 -41.06 20.17 21.30
CA LYS A 550 -41.96 19.71 22.37
C LYS A 550 -42.20 18.20 22.27
N LYS A 551 -42.50 17.55 23.41
CA LYS A 551 -42.87 16.12 23.49
C LYS A 551 -44.26 15.84 22.92
N GLY A 552 -44.42 14.62 22.38
CA GLY A 552 -45.69 13.89 22.22
C GLY A 552 -45.46 12.42 22.60
N LEU A 553 -46.49 11.69 23.03
CA LEU A 553 -46.40 10.32 23.55
C LEU A 553 -47.62 9.51 23.08
N ALA A 554 -47.41 8.26 22.66
CA ALA A 554 -48.48 7.30 22.34
C ALA A 554 -47.98 5.85 22.55
N SER A 555 -48.90 4.90 22.79
CA SER A 555 -48.57 3.54 23.26
C SER A 555 -49.51 2.47 22.71
N ALA A 556 -48.95 1.33 22.27
CA ALA A 556 -49.62 0.04 22.12
C ALA A 556 -48.54 -1.05 22.29
N LYS A 557 -48.57 -1.89 23.33
CA LYS A 557 -49.46 -3.02 23.66
C LYS A 557 -48.99 -4.35 23.03
N GLU A 558 -48.58 -5.26 23.91
CA GLU A 558 -48.14 -6.62 23.61
C GLU A 558 -49.31 -7.56 23.28
N THR A 559 -49.01 -8.64 22.55
CA THR A 559 -49.74 -9.91 22.61
C THR A 559 -48.74 -11.05 22.53
N SER A 560 -48.58 -11.82 23.62
CA SER A 560 -47.66 -12.95 23.70
C SER A 560 -48.41 -14.30 23.69
N SER A 561 -47.90 -15.28 22.95
CA SER A 561 -48.26 -16.69 23.14
C SER A 561 -47.28 -17.68 22.48
N GLY A 562 -46.43 -18.30 23.30
CA GLY A 562 -46.02 -19.69 23.12
C GLY A 562 -44.92 -20.03 22.11
N LEU A 563 -43.68 -20.09 22.61
CA LEU A 563 -42.74 -21.19 22.30
C LEU A 563 -41.89 -21.42 23.56
N GLY A 564 -41.60 -22.69 23.88
CA GLY A 564 -40.88 -23.08 25.10
C GLY A 564 -39.67 -23.95 24.80
N GLU A 565 -38.82 -24.13 25.82
CA GLU A 565 -37.72 -25.11 25.87
C GLU A 565 -36.46 -24.83 24.99
N ILE A 566 -36.27 -23.61 24.48
CA ILE A 566 -34.95 -23.09 24.04
C ILE A 566 -34.58 -21.84 24.86
N GLY A 567 -34.56 -21.97 26.19
CA GLY A 567 -34.41 -20.82 27.09
C GLY A 567 -33.93 -21.20 28.49
N GLN A 568 -32.70 -21.69 28.61
CA GLN A 568 -32.03 -21.86 29.90
C GLN A 568 -30.91 -20.82 30.11
N ALA A 569 -31.08 -20.01 31.15
CA ALA A 569 -30.05 -19.25 31.85
C ALA A 569 -29.20 -18.24 31.05
N ILE A 570 -29.81 -17.10 30.67
CA ILE A 570 -29.04 -15.84 30.54
C ILE A 570 -28.35 -15.56 31.89
N ARG A 571 -27.02 -15.46 31.90
CA ARG A 571 -26.20 -15.17 33.08
C ARG A 571 -25.02 -14.27 32.73
N GLY A 572 -25.28 -12.97 32.77
CA GLY A 572 -24.34 -11.90 32.49
C GLY A 572 -25.09 -10.57 32.33
N GLY A 573 -24.42 -9.57 31.74
CA GLY A 573 -25.01 -8.26 31.46
C GLY A 573 -26.00 -8.23 30.29
N GLU A 574 -26.27 -9.37 29.62
CA GLU A 574 -26.95 -9.39 28.32
C GLU A 574 -28.37 -8.80 28.38
N GLY A 575 -29.08 -8.96 29.49
CA GLY A 575 -30.39 -8.33 29.68
C GLY A 575 -30.32 -6.80 29.68
N ALA A 576 -29.38 -6.22 30.42
CA ALA A 576 -29.18 -4.78 30.49
C ALA A 576 -28.64 -4.21 29.15
N PHE A 577 -27.78 -4.97 28.47
CA PHE A 577 -27.33 -4.65 27.11
C PHE A 577 -28.48 -4.66 26.10
N MET A 578 -29.35 -5.66 26.14
CA MET A 578 -30.52 -5.74 25.24
C MET A 578 -31.56 -4.66 25.51
N ASP A 579 -31.83 -4.34 26.78
CA ASP A 579 -32.70 -3.23 27.17
C ASP A 579 -32.13 -1.89 26.70
N TRP A 580 -30.82 -1.68 26.85
CA TRP A 580 -30.11 -0.51 26.33
C TRP A 580 -30.18 -0.43 24.80
N PHE A 581 -29.85 -1.53 24.10
CA PHE A 581 -29.83 -1.58 22.65
C PHE A 581 -31.22 -1.36 22.04
N ARG A 582 -32.26 -2.02 22.57
CA ARG A 582 -33.66 -1.81 22.15
C ARG A 582 -34.19 -0.41 22.51
N ALA A 583 -33.52 0.34 23.40
CA ALA A 583 -33.84 1.74 23.71
C ALA A 583 -33.10 2.77 22.81
N LEU A 584 -32.08 2.36 22.04
CA LEU A 584 -31.41 3.23 21.06
C LEU A 584 -32.38 3.59 19.92
N PRO A 585 -32.70 4.88 19.66
CA PRO A 585 -33.71 5.20 18.67
C PRO A 585 -33.21 4.86 17.26
N GLY A 586 -33.97 4.03 16.53
CA GLY A 586 -33.60 3.52 15.21
C GLY A 586 -32.89 2.16 15.25
N ALA A 587 -32.53 1.64 16.42
CA ALA A 587 -32.08 0.26 16.52
C ALA A 587 -33.26 -0.71 16.33
N THR A 588 -32.98 -1.87 15.73
CA THR A 588 -33.93 -2.99 15.63
C THR A 588 -33.20 -4.29 15.96
N PHE A 589 -33.93 -5.26 16.50
CA PHE A 589 -33.42 -6.62 16.72
C PHE A 589 -34.59 -7.58 16.51
N SER A 590 -34.44 -8.52 15.58
CA SER A 590 -35.50 -9.46 15.22
C SER A 590 -35.74 -10.46 16.35
N ASP A 591 -37.00 -10.69 16.71
CA ASP A 591 -37.35 -11.73 17.69
C ASP A 591 -37.21 -13.16 17.12
N ALA A 592 -36.75 -13.29 15.85
CA ALA A 592 -36.36 -14.55 15.23
C ALA A 592 -34.93 -15.02 15.61
N ILE A 593 -34.15 -14.20 16.32
CA ILE A 593 -32.78 -14.50 16.76
C ILE A 593 -32.61 -14.28 18.28
N ALA A 594 -31.55 -14.84 18.86
CA ALA A 594 -31.15 -14.59 20.25
C ALA A 594 -29.62 -14.58 20.41
N ILE A 595 -29.13 -13.75 21.32
CA ILE A 595 -27.75 -13.85 21.86
C ILE A 595 -27.68 -15.07 22.77
N VAL A 596 -26.62 -15.87 22.63
CA VAL A 596 -26.32 -17.05 23.46
C VAL A 596 -24.85 -17.08 23.85
N ASP A 597 -24.57 -17.73 24.98
CA ASP A 597 -23.22 -18.03 25.45
C ASP A 597 -22.76 -19.35 24.81
N LEU A 598 -21.65 -19.31 24.06
CA LEU A 598 -21.07 -20.42 23.31
C LEU A 598 -19.63 -20.71 23.76
N ARG A 599 -19.24 -20.21 24.95
CA ARG A 599 -17.91 -20.44 25.54
C ARG A 599 -17.65 -21.92 25.86
N ASP A 600 -18.69 -22.72 26.04
CA ASP A 600 -18.61 -24.18 26.22
C ASP A 600 -18.03 -24.90 25.00
N ARG A 601 -18.32 -24.40 23.79
CA ARG A 601 -17.74 -24.83 22.51
C ARG A 601 -16.63 -23.91 21.98
N GLY A 602 -16.11 -23.02 22.83
CA GLY A 602 -14.98 -22.13 22.52
C GLY A 602 -15.29 -20.90 21.67
N ALA A 603 -16.57 -20.59 21.41
CA ALA A 603 -17.00 -19.54 20.47
C ALA A 603 -17.62 -18.31 21.16
N GLY A 604 -17.05 -17.87 22.29
CA GLY A 604 -17.43 -16.60 22.94
C GLY A 604 -18.93 -16.45 23.24
N ARG A 605 -19.48 -15.27 22.97
CA ARG A 605 -20.93 -15.07 22.79
C ARG A 605 -21.22 -15.06 21.30
N GLY A 606 -22.35 -15.61 20.88
CA GLY A 606 -22.79 -15.58 19.49
C GLY A 606 -24.29 -15.30 19.36
N ILE A 607 -24.78 -15.17 18.14
CA ILE A 607 -26.20 -15.01 17.83
C ILE A 607 -26.70 -16.28 17.12
N ILE A 608 -27.82 -16.86 17.54
CA ILE A 608 -28.47 -18.00 16.89
C ILE A 608 -29.86 -17.65 16.38
N ALA A 609 -30.32 -18.36 15.36
CA ALA A 609 -31.70 -18.33 14.89
C ALA A 609 -32.60 -19.18 15.80
N LEU A 610 -33.71 -18.61 16.28
CA LEU A 610 -34.76 -19.30 17.06
C LEU A 610 -35.80 -19.99 16.17
N GLN A 611 -35.96 -19.50 14.95
CA GLN A 611 -36.87 -20.02 13.92
C GLN A 611 -36.14 -20.06 12.56
N GLU A 612 -36.82 -20.48 11.49
CA GLU A 612 -36.26 -20.38 10.14
C GLU A 612 -36.28 -18.92 9.67
N ILE A 613 -35.17 -18.49 9.06
CA ILE A 613 -34.93 -17.12 8.58
C ILE A 613 -34.57 -17.21 7.11
N GLU A 614 -35.26 -16.46 6.26
CA GLU A 614 -35.05 -16.48 4.81
C GLU A 614 -33.91 -15.54 4.36
N PRO A 615 -33.34 -15.74 3.16
CA PRO A 615 -32.38 -14.81 2.56
C PRO A 615 -32.95 -13.38 2.45
N ASP A 616 -32.06 -12.40 2.38
CA ASP A 616 -32.36 -10.96 2.39
C ASP A 616 -33.09 -10.44 3.66
N THR A 617 -33.32 -11.29 4.68
CA THR A 617 -33.96 -10.86 5.94
C THR A 617 -33.00 -10.01 6.78
N THR A 618 -33.39 -8.77 7.09
CA THR A 618 -32.70 -7.94 8.09
C THR A 618 -32.88 -8.51 9.50
N LEU A 619 -31.76 -8.83 10.14
CA LEU A 619 -31.68 -9.44 11.48
C LEU A 619 -31.71 -8.37 12.59
N PHE A 620 -30.94 -7.30 12.40
CA PHE A 620 -30.87 -6.15 13.29
C PHE A 620 -30.37 -4.89 12.59
N THR A 621 -30.60 -3.73 13.19
CA THR A 621 -30.19 -2.39 12.72
C THR A 621 -29.47 -1.65 13.84
N ILE A 622 -28.35 -1.00 13.54
CA ILE A 622 -27.47 -0.34 14.51
C ILE A 622 -27.28 1.13 14.09
N PRO A 623 -27.79 2.12 14.85
CA PRO A 623 -27.57 3.53 14.54
C PRO A 623 -26.08 3.90 14.60
N ARG A 624 -25.54 4.64 13.61
CA ARG A 624 -24.10 5.02 13.61
C ARG A 624 -23.70 5.81 14.87
N ARG A 625 -24.62 6.59 15.45
CA ARG A 625 -24.41 7.34 16.70
C ARG A 625 -24.13 6.49 17.96
N SER A 626 -24.41 5.19 17.94
CA SER A 626 -24.13 4.26 19.06
C SER A 626 -22.78 3.55 18.94
N ILE A 627 -22.10 3.67 17.80
CA ILE A 627 -20.74 3.18 17.58
C ILE A 627 -19.78 4.02 18.45
N ILE A 628 -18.78 3.40 19.08
CA ILE A 628 -17.75 4.16 19.82
C ILE A 628 -16.61 4.52 18.86
N ASN A 629 -16.42 5.81 18.59
CA ASN A 629 -15.29 6.34 17.82
C ASN A 629 -14.99 7.80 18.20
N ALA A 630 -14.05 8.44 17.49
CA ALA A 630 -13.66 9.84 17.72
C ALA A 630 -14.74 10.87 17.39
N ALA A 631 -15.74 10.53 16.58
CA ALA A 631 -16.86 11.42 16.25
C ALA A 631 -18.02 11.33 17.27
N THR A 632 -18.20 10.18 17.94
CA THR A 632 -19.29 9.97 18.90
C THR A 632 -18.89 10.21 20.36
N SER A 633 -17.62 10.02 20.73
CA SER A 633 -17.14 10.34 22.08
C SER A 633 -17.02 11.86 22.30
N GLU A 634 -17.26 12.28 23.54
CA GLU A 634 -17.01 13.66 23.99
C GLU A 634 -15.52 13.93 24.28
N LEU A 635 -14.66 12.91 24.31
CA LEU A 635 -13.26 13.06 24.70
C LEU A 635 -12.45 14.00 23.78
N PRO A 636 -12.51 13.91 22.44
CA PRO A 636 -11.75 14.82 21.57
C PRO A 636 -12.15 16.29 21.75
N GLN A 637 -13.43 16.55 22.07
CA GLN A 637 -13.94 17.90 22.35
C GLN A 637 -13.41 18.47 23.68
N LYS A 638 -13.00 17.60 24.62
CA LYS A 638 -12.40 17.98 25.91
C LYS A 638 -10.87 18.09 25.83
N LEU A 639 -10.22 17.29 24.97
CA LEU A 639 -8.76 17.30 24.75
C LEU A 639 -8.39 17.59 23.29
N PRO A 640 -8.83 18.71 22.67
CA PRO A 640 -8.58 18.97 21.25
C PRO A 640 -7.09 18.94 20.88
N LYS A 641 -6.19 19.36 21.78
CA LYS A 641 -4.73 19.29 21.58
C LYS A 641 -4.14 17.88 21.43
N VAL A 642 -4.90 16.82 21.73
CA VAL A 642 -4.49 15.42 21.61
C VAL A 642 -5.00 14.79 20.31
N PHE A 643 -6.12 15.27 19.78
CA PHE A 643 -6.82 14.68 18.63
C PHE A 643 -6.84 15.60 17.38
N GLU A 644 -6.59 16.90 17.53
CA GLU A 644 -6.60 17.89 16.44
C GLU A 644 -5.18 18.36 16.07
N VAL A 645 -4.89 18.38 14.77
CA VAL A 645 -3.68 19.05 14.23
C VAL A 645 -3.77 20.55 14.50
N ASN A 646 -2.98 21.04 15.45
CA ASN A 646 -2.83 22.47 15.72
C ASN A 646 -1.72 23.04 14.82
N ASP A 647 -2.06 23.89 13.85
CA ASP A 647 -1.09 24.51 12.93
C ASP A 647 0.10 25.16 13.69
N ASP A 648 -0.19 25.85 14.80
CA ASP A 648 0.77 26.56 15.66
C ASP A 648 1.73 25.65 16.45
N ALA A 649 1.47 24.34 16.53
CA ALA A 649 2.28 23.41 17.33
C ALA A 649 3.70 23.22 16.76
N SER A 650 3.85 23.37 15.45
CA SER A 650 5.12 23.19 14.73
C SER A 650 6.18 24.26 15.06
N GLU A 651 5.78 25.48 15.41
CA GLU A 651 6.72 26.56 15.79
C GLU A 651 7.19 26.48 17.25
N ASN A 652 6.52 25.69 18.11
CA ASN A 652 6.79 25.64 19.55
C ASN A 652 7.13 24.24 20.09
N GLY A 653 7.34 23.25 19.21
CA GLY A 653 7.72 21.88 19.61
C GLY A 653 6.61 21.11 20.33
N GLY A 654 5.35 21.31 19.94
CA GLY A 654 4.22 20.52 20.43
C GLY A 654 4.28 19.06 19.93
N ALA A 655 3.71 18.13 20.71
CA ALA A 655 3.53 16.75 20.27
C ALA A 655 2.57 16.67 19.08
N ALA A 656 2.76 15.67 18.22
CA ALA A 656 1.81 15.32 17.17
C ALA A 656 0.48 14.80 17.78
N PRO A 657 -0.66 14.94 17.07
CA PRO A 657 -1.90 14.28 17.50
C PRO A 657 -1.76 12.77 17.43
N LEU A 658 -2.63 12.07 18.17
CA LEU A 658 -2.70 10.61 18.13
C LEU A 658 -3.14 10.10 16.75
N ASP A 659 -2.58 8.96 16.35
CA ASP A 659 -3.14 8.12 15.29
C ASP A 659 -4.53 7.56 15.70
N SER A 660 -5.27 6.97 14.75
CA SER A 660 -6.64 6.50 15.02
C SER A 660 -6.72 5.29 15.97
N TRP A 661 -5.68 4.45 16.03
CA TRP A 661 -5.60 3.31 16.94
C TRP A 661 -5.39 3.78 18.39
N SER A 662 -4.36 4.59 18.62
CA SER A 662 -4.07 5.25 19.90
C SER A 662 -5.23 6.14 20.37
N SER A 663 -5.88 6.84 19.43
CA SER A 663 -7.10 7.62 19.69
C SER A 663 -8.24 6.75 20.22
N LEU A 664 -8.54 5.62 19.55
CA LEU A 664 -9.63 4.74 19.95
C LEU A 664 -9.32 4.03 21.28
N ILE A 665 -8.07 3.63 21.53
CA ILE A 665 -7.63 3.11 22.84
C ILE A 665 -7.90 4.13 23.94
N LEU A 666 -7.48 5.39 23.76
CA LEU A 666 -7.69 6.43 24.78
C LEU A 666 -9.18 6.73 25.01
N ILE A 667 -10.00 6.68 23.95
CA ILE A 667 -11.46 6.83 24.04
C ILE A 667 -12.11 5.67 24.82
N LEU A 668 -11.72 4.42 24.55
CA LEU A 668 -12.25 3.27 25.27
C LEU A 668 -11.82 3.27 26.75
N ILE A 669 -10.57 3.63 27.04
CA ILE A 669 -10.10 3.84 28.43
C ILE A 669 -10.93 4.92 29.12
N TYR A 670 -11.22 6.04 28.44
CA TYR A 670 -12.02 7.13 29.00
C TYR A 670 -13.45 6.72 29.32
N GLU A 671 -14.17 6.13 28.37
CA GLU A 671 -15.55 5.70 28.57
C GLU A 671 -15.67 4.54 29.58
N TYR A 672 -14.70 3.62 29.59
CA TYR A 672 -14.62 2.58 30.63
C TYR A 672 -14.42 3.17 32.03
N LEU A 673 -13.49 4.13 32.19
CA LEU A 673 -13.19 4.75 33.50
C LEU A 673 -14.31 5.68 34.02
N LYS A 674 -15.24 6.10 33.16
CA LYS A 674 -16.50 6.77 33.56
C LYS A 674 -17.50 5.83 34.24
N GLY A 675 -17.40 4.51 34.01
CA GLY A 675 -18.31 3.53 34.59
C GLY A 675 -19.78 3.85 34.28
N GLU A 676 -20.62 3.94 35.30
CA GLU A 676 -22.06 4.25 35.19
C GLU A 676 -22.38 5.64 34.57
N GLU A 677 -21.39 6.54 34.41
CA GLU A 677 -21.56 7.80 33.68
C GLU A 677 -21.32 7.67 32.16
N SER A 678 -20.88 6.51 31.66
CA SER A 678 -20.79 6.26 30.22
C SER A 678 -22.11 5.76 29.65
N GLN A 679 -22.56 6.38 28.55
CA GLN A 679 -23.72 5.90 27.80
C GLN A 679 -23.50 4.50 27.19
N TRP A 680 -22.26 4.02 27.13
CA TRP A 680 -21.89 2.69 26.61
C TRP A 680 -21.63 1.65 27.70
N LYS A 681 -21.87 1.96 28.99
CA LYS A 681 -21.64 1.03 30.10
C LYS A 681 -22.28 -0.36 29.90
N PRO A 682 -23.54 -0.51 29.46
CA PRO A 682 -24.14 -1.83 29.22
C PRO A 682 -23.47 -2.63 28.10
N TYR A 683 -22.76 -1.96 27.18
CA TYR A 683 -21.97 -2.60 26.12
C TYR A 683 -20.59 -3.04 26.65
N PHE A 684 -19.90 -2.21 27.45
CA PHE A 684 -18.69 -2.64 28.17
C PHE A 684 -18.93 -3.84 29.11
N ASP A 685 -20.14 -3.99 29.65
CA ASP A 685 -20.54 -5.13 30.50
C ASP A 685 -20.75 -6.46 29.72
N VAL A 686 -20.76 -6.43 28.38
CA VAL A 686 -20.81 -7.64 27.51
C VAL A 686 -19.55 -7.85 26.65
N LEU A 687 -18.63 -6.89 26.61
CA LEU A 687 -17.29 -7.08 26.01
C LEU A 687 -16.40 -8.02 26.84
N PRO A 688 -15.37 -8.68 26.25
CA PRO A 688 -14.48 -9.57 26.99
C PRO A 688 -13.68 -8.85 28.09
N GLU A 689 -13.51 -9.51 29.24
CA GLU A 689 -12.60 -9.08 30.31
C GLU A 689 -11.17 -9.58 30.11
N THR A 690 -11.02 -10.76 29.48
CA THR A 690 -9.76 -11.45 29.22
C THR A 690 -9.66 -11.87 27.76
N PHE A 691 -8.45 -11.86 27.22
CA PHE A 691 -8.15 -12.23 25.84
C PHE A 691 -7.19 -13.44 25.80
N HIS A 692 -7.23 -14.18 24.69
CA HIS A 692 -6.39 -15.36 24.46
C HIS A 692 -5.52 -15.25 23.19
N THR A 693 -5.35 -14.02 22.67
CA THR A 693 -4.39 -13.70 21.60
C THR A 693 -2.94 -13.82 22.10
N PRO A 694 -1.95 -14.09 21.23
CA PRO A 694 -0.53 -14.21 21.57
C PRO A 694 0.08 -13.08 22.43
N MET A 695 -0.51 -11.88 22.41
CA MET A 695 -0.09 -10.75 23.26
C MET A 695 -0.15 -11.07 24.77
N PHE A 696 -1.00 -12.01 25.19
CA PHE A 696 -1.16 -12.44 26.59
C PHE A 696 -0.46 -13.76 26.92
N TRP A 697 0.18 -14.40 25.94
CA TRP A 697 0.86 -15.70 26.14
C TRP A 697 2.22 -15.48 26.82
N SER A 698 2.65 -16.49 27.59
CA SER A 698 4.01 -16.58 28.12
C SER A 698 5.00 -17.03 27.04
N ASP A 699 6.31 -16.84 27.26
CA ASP A 699 7.36 -17.26 26.30
C ASP A 699 7.32 -18.76 25.96
N VAL A 700 6.84 -19.59 26.89
CA VAL A 700 6.64 -21.03 26.69
C VAL A 700 5.47 -21.30 25.73
N GLU A 701 4.36 -20.59 25.89
CA GLU A 701 3.18 -20.72 25.02
C GLU A 701 3.46 -20.12 23.64
N LEU A 702 4.20 -19.00 23.58
CA LEU A 702 4.74 -18.43 22.33
C LEU A 702 5.73 -19.36 21.62
N SER A 703 6.31 -20.34 22.32
CA SER A 703 7.18 -21.35 21.69
C SER A 703 6.41 -22.40 20.88
N GLU A 704 5.08 -22.50 21.01
CA GLU A 704 4.23 -23.34 20.15
C GLU A 704 4.00 -22.74 18.74
N LEU A 705 4.50 -21.52 18.50
CA LEU A 705 4.58 -20.82 17.20
C LEU A 705 6.05 -20.75 16.70
N GLN A 706 6.88 -21.73 17.04
CA GLN A 706 8.33 -21.82 16.81
C GLN A 706 8.84 -21.53 15.38
N ALA A 707 7.98 -21.66 14.36
CA ALA A 707 8.34 -21.41 12.96
C ALA A 707 7.32 -20.56 12.19
N SER A 708 6.20 -20.16 12.81
CA SER A 708 5.15 -19.36 12.16
C SER A 708 5.54 -17.88 12.14
N PRO A 709 5.40 -17.17 11.01
CA PRO A 709 5.65 -15.73 10.92
C PRO A 709 4.86 -14.89 11.93
N ALA A 710 3.67 -15.35 12.33
CA ALA A 710 2.83 -14.67 13.32
C ALA A 710 3.54 -14.42 14.66
N ARG A 711 4.55 -15.23 15.03
CA ARG A 711 5.36 -15.01 16.23
C ARG A 711 6.18 -13.72 16.18
N GLY A 712 6.63 -13.30 15.00
CA GLY A 712 7.33 -12.01 14.82
C GLY A 712 6.39 -10.81 14.79
N LYS A 713 5.10 -11.01 14.48
CA LYS A 713 4.12 -9.95 14.21
C LYS A 713 3.26 -9.56 15.44
N ILE A 714 3.68 -9.95 16.66
CA ILE A 714 2.89 -9.77 17.91
C ILE A 714 2.91 -8.33 18.45
N GLY A 715 3.99 -7.57 18.25
CA GLY A 715 4.05 -6.13 18.55
C GLY A 715 3.91 -5.72 20.02
N LYS A 716 4.18 -6.63 20.97
CA LYS A 716 3.89 -6.40 22.40
C LYS A 716 4.77 -5.32 23.04
N GLN A 717 6.06 -5.31 22.73
CA GLN A 717 7.01 -4.39 23.36
C GLN A 717 6.80 -2.96 22.83
N GLU A 718 6.48 -2.88 21.54
CA GLU A 718 6.12 -1.69 20.78
C GLU A 718 4.80 -1.09 21.30
N ALA A 719 3.79 -1.92 21.56
CA ALA A 719 2.54 -1.51 22.18
C ALA A 719 2.74 -0.98 23.62
N GLU A 720 3.53 -1.69 24.45
CA GLU A 720 3.85 -1.23 25.81
C GLU A 720 4.66 0.08 25.81
N GLN A 721 5.60 0.24 24.88
CA GLN A 721 6.34 1.49 24.69
C GLN A 721 5.40 2.64 24.26
N MET A 722 4.44 2.39 23.36
CA MET A 722 3.43 3.37 22.97
C MET A 722 2.55 3.76 24.18
N PHE A 723 2.07 2.78 24.96
CA PHE A 723 1.25 3.06 26.14
C PHE A 723 2.02 3.92 27.17
N GLN A 724 3.28 3.59 27.45
CA GLN A 724 4.12 4.32 28.41
C GLN A 724 4.53 5.72 27.93
N SER A 725 4.84 5.87 26.64
CA SER A 725 5.30 7.16 26.06
C SER A 725 4.16 8.13 25.73
N THR A 726 2.96 7.61 25.47
CA THR A 726 1.87 8.38 24.85
C THR A 726 0.58 8.34 25.67
N ILE A 727 -0.02 7.16 25.86
CA ILE A 727 -1.35 7.01 26.49
C ILE A 727 -1.33 7.39 27.98
N LEU A 728 -0.40 6.82 28.76
CA LEU A 728 -0.30 7.06 30.20
C LEU A 728 -0.01 8.53 30.53
N PRO A 729 0.93 9.23 29.87
CA PRO A 729 1.14 10.67 30.07
C PRO A 729 -0.14 11.51 29.86
N ILE A 730 -0.96 11.20 28.85
CA ILE A 730 -2.21 11.93 28.60
C ILE A 730 -3.23 11.68 29.74
N ILE A 731 -3.36 10.43 30.20
CA ILE A 731 -4.24 10.09 31.33
C ILE A 731 -3.78 10.80 32.62
N ARG A 732 -2.48 10.73 32.94
CA ARG A 732 -1.89 11.31 34.15
C ARG A 732 -1.88 12.84 34.14
N ALA A 733 -1.78 13.47 32.97
CA ALA A 733 -1.87 14.93 32.83
C ALA A 733 -3.30 15.50 33.01
N ASN A 734 -4.35 14.65 32.92
CA ASN A 734 -5.75 15.08 32.96
C ASN A 734 -6.54 14.39 34.10
N PRO A 735 -6.10 14.49 35.37
CA PRO A 735 -6.64 13.69 36.48
C PRO A 735 -8.11 13.98 36.80
N ASP A 736 -8.60 15.19 36.52
CA ASP A 736 -10.01 15.58 36.72
C ASP A 736 -10.95 14.97 35.66
N MET A 737 -10.41 14.52 34.52
CA MET A 737 -11.16 13.82 33.48
C MET A 737 -11.12 12.30 33.67
N PHE A 738 -9.97 11.77 34.09
CA PHE A 738 -9.75 10.35 34.33
C PHE A 738 -9.77 10.04 35.84
N VAL A 739 -10.79 10.53 36.58
CA VAL A 739 -10.85 10.49 38.06
C VAL A 739 -10.62 9.08 38.61
N SER A 740 -11.19 8.05 37.97
CA SER A 740 -11.02 6.64 38.36
C SER A 740 -9.56 6.15 38.23
N SER A 741 -8.77 6.70 37.30
CA SER A 741 -7.35 6.33 37.11
C SER A 741 -6.46 6.72 38.29
N GLN A 742 -6.87 7.69 39.12
CA GLN A 742 -6.10 8.14 40.28
C GLN A 742 -5.91 7.04 41.33
N ARG A 743 -6.71 5.96 41.27
CA ARG A 743 -6.63 4.79 42.15
C ARG A 743 -5.88 3.60 41.52
N LEU A 744 -5.46 3.72 40.26
CA LEU A 744 -4.79 2.67 39.49
C LEU A 744 -3.29 2.97 39.39
N THR A 745 -2.47 1.91 39.49
CA THR A 745 -1.04 1.97 39.16
C THR A 745 -0.85 2.12 37.64
N ASP A 746 0.34 2.52 37.21
CA ASP A 746 0.65 2.55 35.77
C ASP A 746 0.60 1.15 35.14
N GLU A 747 1.00 0.12 35.89
CA GLU A 747 0.81 -1.30 35.54
C GLU A 747 -0.67 -1.65 35.26
N HIS A 748 -1.60 -1.24 36.14
CA HIS A 748 -3.04 -1.44 35.89
C HIS A 748 -3.55 -0.66 34.68
N LEU A 749 -2.97 0.51 34.36
CA LEU A 749 -3.32 1.28 33.16
C LEU A 749 -2.74 0.66 31.88
N ILE A 750 -1.54 0.06 31.94
CA ILE A 750 -0.94 -0.71 30.83
C ILE A 750 -1.77 -1.98 30.56
N ALA A 751 -2.15 -2.72 31.61
CA ALA A 751 -3.05 -3.87 31.48
C ALA A 751 -4.42 -3.49 30.89
N LEU A 752 -4.98 -2.34 31.29
CA LEU A 752 -6.20 -1.80 30.69
C LEU A 752 -6.00 -1.40 29.21
N SER A 753 -4.85 -0.82 28.87
CA SER A 753 -4.50 -0.44 27.49
C SER A 753 -4.35 -1.65 26.58
N HIS A 754 -3.70 -2.72 27.07
CA HIS A 754 -3.64 -4.03 26.42
C HIS A 754 -5.03 -4.62 26.17
N ARG A 755 -5.94 -4.57 27.17
CA ARG A 755 -7.33 -5.01 27.02
C ARG A 755 -8.04 -4.21 25.92
N MET A 756 -7.93 -2.87 25.93
CA MET A 756 -8.62 -2.03 24.95
C MET A 756 -8.04 -2.18 23.53
N GLY A 757 -6.72 -2.23 23.37
CA GLY A 757 -6.08 -2.51 22.09
C GLY A 757 -6.47 -3.89 21.53
N SER A 758 -6.53 -4.91 22.37
CA SER A 758 -6.98 -6.26 21.95
C SER A 758 -8.48 -6.32 21.67
N THR A 759 -9.28 -5.50 22.36
CA THR A 759 -10.72 -5.34 22.05
C THR A 759 -10.89 -4.71 20.66
N ILE A 760 -10.11 -3.68 20.33
CA ILE A 760 -10.12 -3.07 19.00
C ILE A 760 -9.67 -4.09 17.95
N MET A 761 -8.56 -4.81 18.19
CA MET A 761 -7.99 -5.81 17.26
C MET A 761 -8.98 -6.90 16.84
N ALA A 762 -9.87 -7.30 17.75
CA ALA A 762 -10.79 -8.42 17.55
C ALA A 762 -12.26 -8.02 17.28
N TYR A 763 -12.67 -6.78 17.58
CA TYR A 763 -14.08 -6.36 17.57
C TYR A 763 -14.35 -4.97 16.96
N ALA A 764 -13.32 -4.21 16.55
CA ALA A 764 -13.54 -2.95 15.84
C ALA A 764 -13.89 -3.20 14.36
N PHE A 765 -14.78 -2.36 13.83
CA PHE A 765 -15.08 -2.31 12.40
C PHE A 765 -14.44 -1.07 11.79
N ASP A 766 -14.00 -1.21 10.56
CA ASP A 766 -13.78 -0.08 9.65
C ASP A 766 -15.16 0.51 9.31
N LEU A 767 -15.35 1.83 9.41
CA LEU A 767 -16.67 2.47 9.25
C LEU A 767 -16.88 3.14 7.89
N GLU A 768 -15.87 3.14 7.03
CA GLU A 768 -15.98 3.60 5.65
C GLU A 768 -16.86 2.62 4.84
N ASN A 769 -17.52 3.09 3.78
CA ASN A 769 -18.45 2.25 3.02
C ASN A 769 -17.67 1.35 2.04
N ASP A 770 -18.17 0.14 1.77
CA ASP A 770 -17.55 -0.72 0.76
C ASP A 770 -17.59 -0.12 -0.66
N ASP A 771 -18.61 0.69 -0.97
CA ASP A 771 -18.72 1.43 -2.24
C ASP A 771 -17.60 2.47 -2.46
N ASP A 772 -16.89 2.89 -1.40
CA ASP A 772 -15.80 3.86 -1.49
C ASP A 772 -14.42 3.18 -1.72
N LYS A 773 -14.35 1.84 -1.80
CA LYS A 773 -13.10 1.05 -1.91
C LYS A 773 -12.60 0.85 -3.35
N GLU A 774 -13.33 1.31 -4.37
CA GLU A 774 -12.85 1.33 -5.77
C GLU A 774 -11.79 2.45 -6.01
N ASP A 775 -10.54 2.23 -5.60
CA ASP A 775 -9.33 2.85 -6.19
C ASP A 775 -7.98 2.23 -5.70
N ASP A 776 -7.91 1.47 -4.58
CA ASP A 776 -6.65 0.92 -3.98
C ASP A 776 -6.56 -0.64 -4.04
N GLU A 777 -6.42 -1.23 -5.24
CA GLU A 777 -5.95 -2.64 -5.44
C GLU A 777 -4.50 -2.62 -5.99
N GLU A 778 -3.50 -2.52 -5.09
CA GLU A 778 -2.12 -3.00 -5.34
C GLU A 778 -1.97 -4.30 -4.55
N ASP A 779 -1.66 -5.41 -5.21
CA ASP A 779 -1.68 -6.77 -4.63
C ASP A 779 -0.74 -6.88 -3.41
N GLY A 780 -1.32 -6.79 -2.22
CA GLY A 780 -0.59 -6.76 -0.96
C GLY A 780 -1.43 -7.35 0.16
N TRP A 781 -0.77 -8.15 1.01
CA TRP A 781 -1.36 -8.65 2.24
C TRP A 781 -1.80 -7.50 3.14
N VAL A 782 -2.82 -7.72 3.98
CA VAL A 782 -3.29 -6.73 4.95
C VAL A 782 -2.33 -6.64 6.14
N GLU A 783 -1.11 -6.21 5.84
CA GLU A 783 -0.24 -5.52 6.78
C GLU A 783 -0.94 -4.25 7.28
N ASP A 784 -0.55 -3.79 8.45
CA ASP A 784 -1.44 -3.02 9.31
C ASP A 784 -1.85 -1.67 8.68
N ARG A 785 -3.17 -1.48 8.47
CA ARG A 785 -3.71 -0.30 7.78
C ARG A 785 -3.24 0.98 8.48
N ASP A 786 -2.53 1.84 7.73
CA ASP A 786 -1.95 3.15 8.10
C ASP A 786 -2.96 4.19 8.70
N GLY A 787 -3.73 3.86 9.73
CA GLY A 787 -4.56 4.77 10.54
C GLY A 787 -5.63 5.61 9.82
N LYS A 788 -5.80 5.50 8.50
CA LYS A 788 -6.58 6.43 7.66
C LYS A 788 -8.09 6.31 7.86
N SER A 789 -8.61 5.09 7.98
CA SER A 789 -10.04 4.86 8.12
C SER A 789 -10.52 5.05 9.56
N MET A 790 -11.74 5.58 9.72
CA MET A 790 -12.32 5.78 11.05
C MET A 790 -12.81 4.43 11.61
N MET A 791 -11.94 3.73 12.33
CA MET A 791 -12.36 2.57 13.12
C MET A 791 -13.35 2.95 14.22
N GLY A 792 -14.23 2.01 14.59
CA GLY A 792 -15.02 2.12 15.81
C GLY A 792 -15.57 0.80 16.30
N MET A 793 -15.92 0.76 17.59
CA MET A 793 -16.58 -0.39 18.20
C MET A 793 -18.07 -0.36 17.87
N VAL A 794 -18.58 -1.37 17.17
CA VAL A 794 -19.96 -1.40 16.64
C VAL A 794 -20.81 -2.39 17.47
N PRO A 795 -21.60 -1.91 18.46
CA PRO A 795 -22.33 -2.78 19.35
C PRO A 795 -23.34 -3.65 18.58
N MET A 796 -23.42 -4.93 18.92
CA MET A 796 -24.27 -5.98 18.33
C MET A 796 -23.71 -6.60 17.05
N ALA A 797 -23.09 -5.82 16.14
CA ALA A 797 -22.40 -6.41 14.98
C ALA A 797 -21.17 -7.22 15.42
N ASP A 798 -20.50 -6.75 16.46
CA ASP A 798 -19.37 -7.39 17.13
C ASP A 798 -19.72 -8.62 17.98
N MET A 799 -21.02 -8.96 18.08
CA MET A 799 -21.50 -10.19 18.72
C MET A 799 -21.76 -11.33 17.72
N LEU A 800 -21.46 -11.10 16.44
CA LEU A 800 -21.42 -12.14 15.42
C LEU A 800 -20.04 -12.81 15.43
N ASN A 801 -19.99 -14.11 15.72
CA ASN A 801 -18.81 -14.92 15.39
C ASN A 801 -18.61 -14.95 13.87
N ALA A 802 -17.39 -15.26 13.42
CA ALA A 802 -17.06 -15.34 12.01
C ALA A 802 -16.30 -16.63 11.66
N ASP A 803 -16.50 -17.09 10.43
CA ASP A 803 -15.78 -18.22 9.84
C ASP A 803 -15.68 -18.01 8.32
N ALA A 804 -14.86 -18.82 7.64
CA ALA A 804 -14.69 -18.74 6.19
C ALA A 804 -15.96 -19.14 5.43
N GLU A 805 -16.84 -19.94 6.05
CA GLU A 805 -18.23 -20.11 5.61
C GLU A 805 -19.17 -19.32 6.55
N PHE A 806 -19.73 -18.22 6.03
CA PHE A 806 -20.54 -17.25 6.77
C PHE A 806 -21.96 -17.23 6.23
N ASN A 807 -22.94 -16.66 6.93
CA ASN A 807 -24.35 -16.66 6.48
C ASN A 807 -25.09 -15.33 6.70
N ALA A 808 -24.43 -14.32 7.25
CA ALA A 808 -24.91 -12.95 7.31
C ALA A 808 -23.82 -11.96 6.85
N HIS A 809 -24.23 -10.75 6.47
CA HIS A 809 -23.37 -9.65 6.06
C HIS A 809 -23.82 -8.34 6.71
N VAL A 810 -22.88 -7.42 6.94
CA VAL A 810 -23.10 -6.10 7.56
C VAL A 810 -23.10 -5.04 6.46
N ASN A 811 -24.26 -4.49 6.13
CA ASN A 811 -24.40 -3.43 5.13
C ASN A 811 -24.21 -2.05 5.79
N HIS A 812 -23.51 -1.16 5.09
CA HIS A 812 -23.17 0.19 5.56
C HIS A 812 -24.10 1.23 4.90
N GLU A 813 -24.97 1.89 5.68
CA GLU A 813 -25.90 2.93 5.20
C GLU A 813 -25.59 4.29 5.90
N GLU A 814 -26.22 5.39 5.49
CA GLU A 814 -25.84 6.76 5.92
C GLU A 814 -26.00 6.99 7.43
N ASP A 815 -27.17 6.67 8.00
CA ASP A 815 -27.50 6.89 9.43
C ASP A 815 -27.25 5.66 10.32
N TYR A 816 -27.11 4.47 9.73
CA TYR A 816 -27.13 3.18 10.44
C TYR A 816 -26.42 2.06 9.65
N LEU A 817 -26.13 0.94 10.31
CA LEU A 817 -25.69 -0.32 9.71
C LEU A 817 -26.83 -1.34 9.83
N THR A 818 -27.01 -2.21 8.83
CA THR A 818 -28.00 -3.31 8.86
C THR A 818 -27.30 -4.66 8.68
N VAL A 819 -27.70 -5.68 9.45
CA VAL A 819 -27.22 -7.05 9.25
C VAL A 819 -28.29 -7.87 8.55
N THR A 820 -27.94 -8.54 7.46
CA THR A 820 -28.87 -9.31 6.61
C THR A 820 -28.39 -10.74 6.38
N ALA A 821 -29.32 -11.70 6.40
CA ALA A 821 -29.04 -13.11 6.07
C ALA A 821 -28.79 -13.30 4.56
N LEU A 822 -27.73 -14.04 4.20
CA LEU A 822 -27.32 -14.33 2.82
C LEU A 822 -27.95 -15.61 2.26
N ARG A 823 -28.24 -16.58 3.13
CA ARG A 823 -28.94 -17.84 2.82
C ARG A 823 -29.92 -18.19 3.94
N THR A 824 -30.83 -19.15 3.71
CA THR A 824 -31.79 -19.58 4.73
C THR A 824 -31.06 -20.11 5.96
N ILE A 825 -31.26 -19.49 7.13
CA ILE A 825 -30.69 -19.89 8.42
C ILE A 825 -31.77 -20.66 9.20
N LYS A 826 -31.46 -21.89 9.64
CA LYS A 826 -32.41 -22.79 10.30
C LYS A 826 -32.43 -22.61 11.82
N PRO A 827 -33.52 -22.99 12.51
CA PRO A 827 -33.58 -22.97 13.97
C PRO A 827 -32.38 -23.69 14.60
N GLY A 828 -31.72 -23.04 15.56
CA GLY A 828 -30.53 -23.55 16.23
C GLY A 828 -29.21 -23.37 15.47
N GLN A 829 -29.22 -22.84 14.24
CA GLN A 829 -27.98 -22.43 13.55
C GLN A 829 -27.50 -21.07 14.05
N GLU A 830 -26.19 -20.90 14.02
CA GLU A 830 -25.48 -19.67 14.36
C GLU A 830 -25.49 -18.69 13.19
N VAL A 831 -25.62 -17.41 13.49
CA VAL A 831 -25.51 -16.29 12.55
C VAL A 831 -24.04 -15.89 12.50
N LEU A 832 -23.40 -16.13 11.35
CA LEU A 832 -21.96 -15.96 11.17
C LEU A 832 -21.66 -14.83 10.18
N ASN A 833 -20.77 -13.94 10.58
CA ASN A 833 -20.19 -12.87 9.76
C ASN A 833 -18.93 -13.36 9.02
N TYR A 834 -18.36 -12.52 8.16
CA TYR A 834 -17.07 -12.76 7.51
C TYR A 834 -16.05 -11.70 7.93
N TYR A 835 -14.89 -12.13 8.44
CA TYR A 835 -13.76 -11.24 8.76
C TYR A 835 -12.77 -11.07 7.59
N GLY A 836 -12.91 -11.85 6.51
CA GLY A 836 -12.01 -11.84 5.36
C GLY A 836 -11.19 -13.12 5.18
N PRO A 837 -10.36 -13.21 4.14
CA PRO A 837 -9.56 -14.39 3.81
C PRO A 837 -8.29 -14.48 4.68
N HIS A 838 -8.46 -14.54 6.00
CA HIS A 838 -7.33 -14.63 6.94
C HIS A 838 -6.82 -16.07 7.12
N PRO A 839 -5.49 -16.30 7.12
CA PRO A 839 -4.91 -17.57 7.57
C PRO A 839 -5.19 -17.78 9.07
N ASN A 840 -5.14 -19.03 9.53
CA ASN A 840 -5.25 -19.40 10.94
C ASN A 840 -4.18 -18.74 11.81
N SER A 841 -2.98 -18.48 11.26
CA SER A 841 -1.91 -17.75 11.95
C SER A 841 -2.31 -16.31 12.28
N GLU A 842 -2.99 -15.60 11.36
CA GLU A 842 -3.55 -14.27 11.61
C GLU A 842 -4.83 -14.32 12.46
N LEU A 843 -5.67 -15.35 12.33
CA LEU A 843 -6.84 -15.49 13.22
C LEU A 843 -6.41 -15.67 14.69
N VAL A 844 -5.40 -16.49 14.95
CA VAL A 844 -4.82 -16.65 16.28
C VAL A 844 -4.21 -15.33 16.75
N ARG A 845 -3.48 -14.62 15.90
CA ARG A 845 -2.87 -13.31 16.23
C ARG A 845 -3.89 -12.25 16.61
N ARG A 846 -4.91 -12.02 15.77
CA ARG A 846 -5.87 -10.90 15.88
C ARG A 846 -7.05 -11.22 16.80
N TYR A 847 -7.63 -12.42 16.68
CA TYR A 847 -8.90 -12.79 17.32
C TYR A 847 -8.78 -13.91 18.36
N GLY A 848 -7.68 -14.67 18.37
CA GLY A 848 -7.40 -15.71 19.38
C GLY A 848 -8.07 -17.07 19.12
N TYR A 849 -8.49 -17.36 17.88
CA TYR A 849 -9.08 -18.64 17.47
C TYR A 849 -8.53 -19.14 16.12
N ALA A 850 -8.93 -20.34 15.70
CA ALA A 850 -8.58 -20.95 14.41
C ALA A 850 -9.73 -21.88 13.96
N THR A 851 -9.90 -22.09 12.65
CA THR A 851 -10.90 -23.03 12.10
C THR A 851 -10.34 -23.83 10.92
N GLU A 852 -10.86 -25.05 10.71
CA GLU A 852 -10.48 -25.88 9.56
C GLU A 852 -10.96 -25.25 8.23
N ASN A 853 -12.04 -24.46 8.27
CA ASN A 853 -12.55 -23.74 7.09
C ASN A 853 -11.61 -22.58 6.69
N HIS A 854 -11.02 -21.87 7.66
CA HIS A 854 -9.97 -20.88 7.41
C HIS A 854 -8.63 -21.48 6.97
N ALA A 855 -8.41 -22.80 7.12
CA ALA A 855 -7.20 -23.44 6.62
C ALA A 855 -7.06 -23.38 5.08
N ARG A 856 -8.14 -23.01 4.38
CA ARG A 856 -8.11 -22.68 2.94
C ARG A 856 -7.37 -21.39 2.60
N TYR A 857 -7.05 -20.56 3.60
CA TYR A 857 -6.30 -19.31 3.45
C TYR A 857 -4.92 -19.37 4.13
N ASP A 858 -4.51 -20.53 4.67
CA ASP A 858 -3.20 -20.68 5.31
C ASP A 858 -2.05 -20.47 4.30
N VAL A 859 -1.03 -19.73 4.74
CA VAL A 859 0.11 -19.31 3.92
C VAL A 859 1.45 -19.64 4.59
N VAL A 860 2.51 -19.70 3.80
CA VAL A 860 3.89 -19.87 4.27
C VAL A 860 4.79 -18.83 3.61
N GLU A 861 5.38 -17.98 4.44
CA GLU A 861 6.46 -17.08 4.04
C GLU A 861 7.74 -17.90 3.74
N ILE A 862 8.35 -17.63 2.59
CA ILE A 862 9.62 -18.19 2.13
C ILE A 862 10.64 -17.04 2.06
N PRO A 863 11.40 -16.75 3.13
CA PRO A 863 12.42 -15.70 3.09
C PRO A 863 13.57 -16.09 2.16
N TRP A 864 14.06 -15.14 1.37
CA TRP A 864 15.15 -15.32 0.41
C TRP A 864 16.43 -15.82 1.07
N THR A 865 16.72 -15.36 2.29
CA THR A 865 17.81 -15.84 3.15
C THR A 865 17.80 -17.36 3.39
N VAL A 866 16.64 -18.02 3.34
CA VAL A 866 16.53 -19.49 3.42
C VAL A 866 16.96 -20.15 2.10
N VAL A 867 16.54 -19.56 0.97
CA VAL A 867 16.94 -19.99 -0.37
C VAL A 867 18.45 -19.88 -0.53
N GLU A 868 19.06 -18.78 -0.09
CA GLU A 868 20.52 -18.60 -0.11
C GLU A 868 21.26 -19.58 0.80
N GLY A 869 20.75 -19.83 2.00
CA GLY A 869 21.25 -20.87 2.89
C GLY A 869 21.24 -22.26 2.23
N VAL A 870 20.22 -22.58 1.43
CA VAL A 870 20.16 -23.81 0.65
C VAL A 870 21.08 -23.78 -0.58
N ILE A 871 21.17 -22.66 -1.30
CA ILE A 871 22.11 -22.46 -2.43
C ILE A 871 23.55 -22.77 -1.98
N LEU A 872 23.97 -22.25 -0.82
CA LEU A 872 25.31 -22.45 -0.26
C LEU A 872 25.63 -23.93 0.06
N ASN A 873 24.62 -24.73 0.38
CA ASN A 873 24.78 -26.15 0.69
C ASN A 873 24.63 -27.05 -0.56
N HIS A 874 23.71 -26.70 -1.47
CA HIS A 874 23.39 -27.48 -2.66
C HIS A 874 24.39 -27.22 -3.81
N ILE A 875 25.04 -26.06 -3.85
CA ILE A 875 26.04 -25.71 -4.87
C ILE A 875 27.41 -25.57 -4.22
N SER A 876 28.41 -26.29 -4.75
CA SER A 876 29.81 -26.21 -4.31
C SER A 876 30.51 -24.92 -4.77
N ALA A 877 29.91 -23.77 -4.44
CA ALA A 877 30.45 -22.42 -4.63
C ALA A 877 31.04 -21.92 -3.30
N SER A 878 31.99 -20.96 -3.36
CA SER A 878 32.41 -20.25 -2.15
C SER A 878 31.36 -19.20 -1.75
N PRO A 879 31.24 -18.85 -0.45
CA PRO A 879 30.33 -17.80 0.01
C PRO A 879 30.49 -16.47 -0.75
N GLU A 880 31.72 -16.12 -1.13
CA GLU A 880 32.01 -14.97 -1.98
C GLU A 880 31.25 -14.94 -3.32
N VAL A 881 30.96 -16.11 -3.92
CA VAL A 881 30.25 -16.18 -5.21
C VAL A 881 28.75 -15.94 -5.03
N VAL A 882 28.19 -16.40 -3.90
CA VAL A 882 26.79 -16.14 -3.52
C VAL A 882 26.63 -14.66 -3.15
N GLN A 883 27.50 -14.12 -2.29
CA GLN A 883 27.49 -12.69 -1.93
C GLN A 883 27.62 -11.77 -3.16
N LYS A 884 28.52 -12.08 -4.11
CA LYS A 884 28.67 -11.32 -5.36
C LYS A 884 27.55 -11.55 -6.37
N ALA A 885 26.68 -12.55 -6.17
CA ALA A 885 25.47 -12.76 -6.95
C ALA A 885 24.29 -11.97 -6.35
N HIS A 886 24.14 -12.01 -5.01
CA HIS A 886 23.21 -11.19 -4.23
C HIS A 886 23.41 -9.70 -4.51
N GLN A 887 24.62 -9.19 -4.31
CA GLN A 887 24.98 -7.79 -4.60
C GLN A 887 24.61 -7.35 -6.03
N LYS A 888 24.65 -8.26 -7.02
CA LYS A 888 24.33 -7.95 -8.43
C LYS A 888 22.84 -8.02 -8.77
N MET A 889 22.01 -8.44 -7.83
CA MET A 889 20.54 -8.41 -7.95
C MET A 889 19.97 -7.31 -7.06
N ASP A 890 20.59 -7.05 -5.91
CA ASP A 890 20.43 -5.84 -5.09
C ASP A 890 20.76 -4.57 -5.91
N GLU A 891 21.95 -4.50 -6.54
CA GLU A 891 22.34 -3.44 -7.50
C GLU A 891 21.38 -3.27 -8.70
N ALA A 892 20.47 -4.22 -8.93
CA ALA A 892 19.56 -4.25 -10.07
C ALA A 892 18.08 -4.03 -9.70
N ASP A 893 17.75 -3.90 -8.41
CA ASP A 893 16.36 -3.89 -7.91
C ASP A 893 15.61 -5.20 -8.30
N GLU A 894 16.35 -6.32 -8.36
CA GLU A 894 15.90 -7.69 -8.74
C GLU A 894 15.80 -8.66 -7.53
N LEU A 895 15.66 -8.16 -6.29
CA LEU A 895 15.52 -8.98 -5.07
C LEU A 895 14.24 -8.68 -4.27
N GLU A 896 13.32 -9.65 -4.24
CA GLU A 896 12.30 -9.81 -3.22
C GLU A 896 12.87 -10.59 -2.02
N GLU A 897 12.66 -10.09 -0.80
CA GLU A 897 13.18 -10.71 0.44
C GLU A 897 12.29 -11.84 0.99
N VAL A 898 10.99 -11.84 0.67
CA VAL A 898 10.03 -12.86 1.14
C VAL A 898 9.01 -13.16 0.04
N PHE A 899 8.83 -14.45 -0.26
CA PHE A 899 7.81 -14.94 -1.18
C PHE A 899 6.69 -15.62 -0.40
N ILE A 900 5.45 -15.46 -0.86
CA ILE A 900 4.28 -16.08 -0.21
C ILE A 900 3.86 -17.32 -0.98
N LEU A 901 3.91 -18.48 -0.32
CA LEU A 901 3.24 -19.69 -0.77
C LEU A 901 1.85 -19.72 -0.14
N GLU A 902 0.80 -19.93 -0.93
CA GLU A 902 -0.60 -19.92 -0.48
C GLU A 902 -1.46 -20.97 -1.20
N TRP A 903 -2.74 -21.08 -0.82
CA TRP A 903 -3.72 -21.93 -1.50
C TRP A 903 -4.59 -21.14 -2.48
N GLU A 904 -4.73 -21.65 -3.71
CA GLU A 904 -5.81 -21.29 -4.63
C GLU A 904 -7.15 -21.75 -4.03
N SER A 905 -7.82 -20.83 -3.35
CA SER A 905 -9.06 -21.08 -2.62
C SER A 905 -10.28 -20.49 -3.33
N GLY A 906 -10.14 -19.32 -3.93
CA GLY A 906 -11.20 -18.59 -4.62
C GLY A 906 -12.21 -17.93 -3.67
N GLU A 907 -12.83 -16.86 -4.16
CA GLU A 907 -13.84 -16.07 -3.47
C GLU A 907 -15.00 -16.94 -2.94
N PRO A 908 -15.53 -16.68 -1.73
CA PRO A 908 -16.79 -17.24 -1.27
C PRO A 908 -17.94 -16.96 -2.25
N ASN A 909 -18.89 -17.89 -2.36
CA ASN A 909 -20.10 -17.69 -3.14
C ASN A 909 -20.95 -16.53 -2.56
N PRO A 910 -21.80 -15.86 -3.36
CA PRO A 910 -22.63 -14.75 -2.88
C PRO A 910 -23.65 -15.09 -1.77
N ASP A 911 -23.88 -16.38 -1.50
CA ASP A 911 -24.71 -16.88 -0.40
C ASP A 911 -23.91 -17.16 0.88
N GLY A 912 -22.60 -16.89 0.87
CA GLY A 912 -21.63 -17.13 1.94
C GLY A 912 -21.04 -18.56 1.99
N THR A 913 -21.33 -19.42 1.01
CA THR A 913 -20.77 -20.79 0.97
C THR A 913 -19.39 -20.86 0.29
N LEU A 914 -18.59 -21.88 0.59
CA LEU A 914 -17.28 -22.06 -0.07
C LEU A 914 -17.44 -22.61 -1.50
N PRO A 915 -16.67 -22.12 -2.51
CA PRO A 915 -16.76 -22.57 -3.90
C PRO A 915 -16.22 -24.00 -4.11
N GLY A 916 -15.41 -24.50 -3.19
CA GLY A 916 -14.80 -25.83 -3.26
C GLY A 916 -13.55 -25.96 -2.36
N PRO A 917 -12.91 -27.15 -2.38
CA PRO A 917 -11.67 -27.39 -1.65
C PRO A 917 -10.49 -26.63 -2.28
N PRO A 918 -9.59 -26.06 -1.46
CA PRO A 918 -8.40 -25.34 -1.91
C PRO A 918 -7.43 -26.23 -2.71
N ARG A 919 -6.58 -25.61 -3.53
CA ARG A 919 -5.58 -26.28 -4.37
C ARG A 919 -4.26 -25.50 -4.42
N LEU A 920 -3.22 -26.16 -4.91
CA LEU A 920 -1.93 -25.55 -5.24
C LEU A 920 -1.51 -26.10 -6.60
N THR A 921 -1.53 -25.28 -7.65
CA THR A 921 -1.20 -25.71 -9.02
C THR A 921 0.22 -25.35 -9.45
N GLU A 922 0.80 -24.28 -8.89
CA GLU A 922 2.19 -23.89 -9.09
C GLU A 922 2.85 -23.37 -7.80
N LEU A 923 4.18 -23.13 -7.85
CA LEU A 923 4.90 -22.37 -6.82
C LEU A 923 4.93 -20.89 -7.23
N PRO A 924 5.22 -19.96 -6.29
CA PRO A 924 5.36 -18.55 -6.60
C PRO A 924 6.28 -18.32 -7.81
N GLN A 925 5.76 -17.63 -8.83
CA GLN A 925 6.45 -17.47 -10.10
C GLN A 925 7.74 -16.66 -9.92
N ASP A 926 7.72 -15.67 -9.03
CA ASP A 926 8.82 -14.73 -8.81
C ASP A 926 9.94 -15.35 -7.97
N LEU A 927 9.63 -16.21 -6.98
CA LEU A 927 10.62 -17.09 -6.34
C LEU A 927 11.34 -17.95 -7.40
N SER A 928 10.56 -18.50 -8.33
CA SER A 928 11.07 -19.32 -9.44
C SER A 928 11.82 -18.48 -10.49
N HIS A 929 11.56 -17.18 -10.60
CA HIS A 929 12.27 -16.25 -11.46
C HIS A 929 13.59 -15.79 -10.83
N GLN A 930 13.54 -15.29 -9.60
CA GLN A 930 14.67 -14.78 -8.84
C GLN A 930 15.73 -15.85 -8.66
N LEU A 931 15.35 -17.06 -8.21
CA LEU A 931 16.27 -18.19 -8.13
C LEU A 931 16.90 -18.51 -9.50
N LYS A 932 16.11 -18.52 -10.57
CA LYS A 932 16.60 -18.75 -11.93
C LYS A 932 17.55 -17.66 -12.40
N THR A 933 17.39 -16.42 -11.97
CA THR A 933 18.28 -15.29 -12.28
C THR A 933 19.54 -15.30 -11.43
N PHE A 934 19.43 -15.55 -10.13
CA PHE A 934 20.56 -15.72 -9.21
C PHE A 934 21.51 -16.83 -9.67
N LEU A 935 20.97 -18.00 -10.06
CA LEU A 935 21.74 -19.10 -10.64
C LEU A 935 22.40 -18.74 -11.99
N LYS A 936 21.88 -17.76 -12.75
CA LYS A 936 22.60 -17.17 -13.91
C LYS A 936 23.74 -16.27 -13.42
N GLN A 937 23.52 -15.40 -12.43
CA GLN A 937 24.54 -14.48 -11.91
C GLN A 937 25.73 -15.25 -11.30
N MET A 938 25.49 -16.25 -10.45
CA MET A 938 26.50 -17.17 -9.94
C MET A 938 27.32 -17.81 -11.09
N ALA A 939 26.65 -18.31 -12.13
CA ALA A 939 27.31 -18.93 -13.28
C ALA A 939 28.11 -17.95 -14.17
N LYS A 940 27.84 -16.63 -14.11
CA LYS A 940 28.69 -15.59 -14.70
C LYS A 940 29.93 -15.30 -13.84
N ILE A 941 29.83 -15.45 -12.52
CA ILE A 941 30.89 -15.12 -11.55
C ILE A 941 31.89 -16.28 -11.45
N ASP A 942 31.41 -17.51 -11.28
CA ASP A 942 32.23 -18.72 -11.38
C ASP A 942 31.53 -19.79 -12.25
N PRO A 943 31.90 -19.89 -13.54
CA PRO A 943 31.36 -20.92 -14.44
C PRO A 943 31.58 -22.37 -13.99
N ARG A 944 32.47 -22.63 -13.00
CA ARG A 944 32.73 -23.98 -12.49
C ARG A 944 31.61 -24.51 -11.60
N CYS A 945 30.87 -23.64 -10.90
CA CYS A 945 29.82 -24.06 -9.99
C CYS A 945 28.54 -24.53 -10.72
N LEU A 946 28.26 -23.96 -11.90
CA LEU A 946 27.03 -24.17 -12.67
C LEU A 946 27.31 -24.27 -14.18
N PRO A 947 28.10 -25.27 -14.63
CA PRO A 947 28.79 -25.26 -15.93
C PRO A 947 27.88 -25.45 -17.16
N THR A 948 26.65 -25.93 -17.01
CA THR A 948 25.73 -26.16 -18.14
C THR A 948 24.33 -25.62 -17.83
N LYS A 949 23.56 -25.32 -18.89
CA LYS A 949 22.14 -24.94 -18.76
C LYS A 949 21.35 -26.01 -18.00
N ARG A 950 21.49 -27.27 -18.41
CA ARG A 950 20.88 -28.44 -17.77
C ARG A 950 21.21 -28.52 -16.28
N LYS A 951 22.48 -28.32 -15.88
CA LYS A 951 22.87 -28.39 -14.45
C LYS A 951 22.24 -27.26 -13.62
N ARG A 952 22.03 -26.06 -14.19
CA ARG A 952 21.27 -24.99 -13.51
C ARG A 952 19.80 -25.33 -13.34
N GLU A 953 19.19 -25.96 -14.33
CA GLU A 953 17.76 -26.34 -14.29
C GLU A 953 17.54 -27.52 -13.32
N GLU A 954 18.43 -28.53 -13.33
CA GLU A 954 18.48 -29.59 -12.30
C GLU A 954 18.70 -29.02 -10.88
N SER A 955 19.62 -28.06 -10.71
CA SER A 955 19.87 -27.43 -9.41
C SER A 955 18.72 -26.54 -8.94
N GLN A 956 17.99 -25.88 -9.85
CA GLN A 956 16.85 -25.04 -9.48
C GLN A 956 15.75 -25.86 -8.78
N MET A 957 15.37 -27.00 -9.34
CA MET A 957 14.35 -27.89 -8.74
C MET A 957 14.81 -28.46 -7.40
N GLY A 958 16.08 -28.85 -7.30
CA GLY A 958 16.67 -29.32 -6.04
C GLY A 958 16.67 -28.27 -4.94
N ILE A 959 17.10 -27.04 -5.24
CA ILE A 959 17.11 -25.92 -4.29
C ILE A 959 15.69 -25.57 -3.82
N LEU A 960 14.68 -25.57 -4.69
CA LEU A 960 13.29 -25.34 -4.28
C LEU A 960 12.79 -26.43 -3.32
N ARG A 961 13.02 -27.72 -3.64
CA ARG A 961 12.65 -28.84 -2.75
C ARG A 961 13.34 -28.72 -1.39
N ASP A 962 14.64 -28.46 -1.40
CA ASP A 962 15.46 -28.42 -0.19
C ASP A 962 15.16 -27.16 0.66
N THR A 963 14.72 -26.06 0.04
CA THR A 963 14.17 -24.87 0.73
C THR A 963 12.88 -25.19 1.46
N LEU A 964 11.90 -25.82 0.79
CA LEU A 964 10.66 -26.26 1.44
C LEU A 964 10.93 -27.28 2.56
N GLN A 965 11.95 -28.13 2.39
CA GLN A 965 12.37 -29.07 3.42
C GLN A 965 13.08 -28.38 4.61
N ALA A 966 13.88 -27.34 4.36
CA ALA A 966 14.52 -26.54 5.39
C ALA A 966 13.50 -25.70 6.20
N LEU A 967 12.42 -25.24 5.57
CA LEU A 967 11.28 -24.61 6.25
C LEU A 967 10.52 -25.62 7.12
N GLU A 968 10.18 -26.80 6.60
CA GLU A 968 9.49 -27.85 7.37
C GLU A 968 10.31 -28.32 8.59
N LEU A 969 11.65 -28.32 8.49
CA LEU A 969 12.54 -28.68 9.60
C LEU A 969 12.64 -27.62 10.71
N ARG A 970 12.03 -26.44 10.57
CA ARG A 970 11.91 -25.45 11.65
C ARG A 970 10.84 -25.82 12.68
N TYR A 971 9.87 -26.66 12.30
CA TYR A 971 8.81 -27.12 13.19
C TYR A 971 9.30 -28.30 14.03
N SER A 972 9.17 -28.22 15.35
CA SER A 972 9.54 -29.32 16.27
C SER A 972 8.65 -30.56 16.17
N THR A 973 7.52 -30.47 15.44
CA THR A 973 6.59 -31.57 15.17
C THR A 973 6.32 -31.69 13.67
N SER A 974 6.13 -32.91 13.17
CA SER A 974 5.58 -33.13 11.83
C SER A 974 4.08 -32.79 11.75
N ALA A 975 3.51 -32.65 10.56
CA ALA A 975 2.06 -32.48 10.39
C ALA A 975 1.27 -33.66 10.98
N ALA A 976 1.74 -34.90 10.80
CA ALA A 976 1.06 -36.09 11.29
C ALA A 976 1.04 -36.19 12.83
N GLN A 977 2.01 -35.58 13.52
CA GLN A 977 1.99 -35.46 14.98
C GLN A 977 0.95 -34.44 15.45
N ASP A 978 0.85 -33.27 14.81
CA ASP A 978 -0.17 -32.29 15.19
C ASP A 978 -1.59 -32.74 14.82
N GLU A 979 -1.76 -33.44 13.68
CA GLU A 979 -3.03 -34.11 13.32
C GLU A 979 -3.43 -35.16 14.36
N HIS A 980 -2.45 -35.90 14.92
CA HIS A 980 -2.70 -36.80 16.04
C HIS A 980 -3.07 -36.03 17.31
N TYR A 981 -2.30 -35.01 17.69
CA TYR A 981 -2.53 -34.23 18.92
C TYR A 981 -3.90 -33.54 18.91
N LEU A 982 -4.30 -32.88 17.81
CA LEU A 982 -5.62 -32.24 17.67
C LEU A 982 -6.78 -33.25 17.75
N ALA A 983 -6.53 -34.53 17.42
CA ALA A 983 -7.53 -35.59 17.43
C ALA A 983 -7.56 -36.44 18.72
N THR A 984 -6.48 -36.48 19.52
CA THR A 984 -6.36 -37.39 20.68
C THR A 984 -6.02 -36.70 22.01
N ILE A 985 -5.60 -35.44 22.00
CA ILE A 985 -5.22 -34.70 23.21
C ILE A 985 -6.23 -33.57 23.47
N GLU A 986 -6.84 -33.59 24.65
CA GLU A 986 -7.57 -32.45 25.18
C GLU A 986 -6.57 -31.37 25.61
N MET A 987 -6.68 -30.17 25.04
CA MET A 987 -5.69 -29.11 25.17
C MET A 987 -6.35 -27.72 25.26
N PRO A 988 -5.69 -26.71 25.87
CA PRO A 988 -6.18 -25.33 25.90
C PRO A 988 -6.37 -24.72 24.50
N ASN A 989 -7.26 -23.73 24.41
CA ASN A 989 -7.58 -23.09 23.12
C ASN A 989 -6.38 -22.41 22.46
N TYR A 990 -5.45 -21.82 23.23
CA TYR A 990 -4.22 -21.23 22.67
C TYR A 990 -3.36 -22.29 21.96
N MET A 991 -3.20 -23.46 22.58
CA MET A 991 -2.42 -24.57 22.05
C MET A 991 -3.12 -25.17 20.82
N ARG A 992 -4.44 -25.33 20.86
CA ARG A 992 -5.25 -25.73 19.69
C ARG A 992 -5.05 -24.77 18.52
N GLY A 993 -5.10 -23.46 18.76
CA GLY A 993 -4.87 -22.43 17.73
C GLY A 993 -3.47 -22.52 17.12
N ALA A 994 -2.43 -22.56 17.96
CA ALA A 994 -1.04 -22.71 17.51
C ALA A 994 -0.81 -23.99 16.70
N LEU A 995 -1.38 -25.12 17.13
CA LEU A 995 -1.31 -26.39 16.40
C LEU A 995 -2.05 -26.32 15.06
N MET A 996 -3.20 -25.65 14.98
CA MET A 996 -3.95 -25.52 13.72
C MET A 996 -3.21 -24.64 12.71
N ALA A 997 -2.71 -23.46 13.12
CA ALA A 997 -1.92 -22.58 12.27
C ALA A 997 -0.68 -23.29 11.69
N ARG A 998 0.14 -23.90 12.55
CA ARG A 998 1.37 -24.58 12.11
C ARG A 998 1.09 -25.88 11.35
N LEU A 999 -0.08 -26.50 11.54
CA LEU A 999 -0.51 -27.63 10.73
C LEU A 999 -0.91 -27.19 9.32
N GLY A 1000 -1.62 -26.08 9.17
CA GLY A 1000 -1.91 -25.45 7.88
C GLY A 1000 -0.64 -25.15 7.08
N GLU A 1001 0.29 -24.43 7.70
CA GLU A 1001 1.62 -24.14 7.16
C GLU A 1001 2.35 -25.41 6.68
N LYS A 1002 2.38 -26.48 7.50
CA LYS A 1002 3.01 -27.75 7.13
C LYS A 1002 2.25 -28.56 6.07
N ARG A 1003 0.91 -28.46 6.00
CA ARG A 1003 0.09 -29.08 4.94
C ARG A 1003 0.40 -28.44 3.58
N LEU A 1004 0.55 -27.12 3.55
CA LEU A 1004 0.93 -26.38 2.36
C LEU A 1004 2.37 -26.69 1.91
N LEU A 1005 3.34 -26.71 2.84
CA LEU A 1005 4.72 -27.18 2.57
C LEU A 1005 4.77 -28.61 2.02
N ARG A 1006 3.90 -29.51 2.52
CA ARG A 1006 3.76 -30.88 1.98
C ARG A 1006 3.25 -30.86 0.54
N ALA A 1007 2.15 -30.14 0.27
CA ALA A 1007 1.58 -30.03 -1.07
C ALA A 1007 2.58 -29.46 -2.09
N ALA A 1008 3.34 -28.43 -1.72
CA ALA A 1008 4.39 -27.83 -2.55
C ALA A 1008 5.51 -28.84 -2.90
N LYS A 1009 5.94 -29.68 -1.94
CA LYS A 1009 6.92 -30.75 -2.20
C LYS A 1009 6.35 -31.87 -3.07
N GLU A 1010 5.09 -32.23 -2.89
CA GLU A 1010 4.40 -33.23 -3.73
C GLU A 1010 4.23 -32.76 -5.17
N LEU A 1011 3.91 -31.47 -5.36
CA LEU A 1011 3.81 -30.79 -6.64
C LEU A 1011 5.16 -30.81 -7.39
N LEU A 1012 6.26 -30.35 -6.77
CA LEU A 1012 7.61 -30.44 -7.33
C LEU A 1012 7.97 -31.87 -7.76
N ALA A 1013 7.75 -32.84 -6.88
CA ALA A 1013 8.04 -34.25 -7.16
C ALA A 1013 7.16 -34.83 -8.29
N SER A 1014 5.97 -34.25 -8.55
CA SER A 1014 5.12 -34.63 -9.68
C SER A 1014 5.67 -34.10 -11.02
N ALA A 1015 6.17 -32.86 -11.04
CA ALA A 1015 6.79 -32.26 -12.22
C ALA A 1015 8.02 -33.06 -12.67
N GLU A 1016 8.93 -33.39 -11.74
CA GLU A 1016 10.14 -34.18 -12.03
C GLU A 1016 9.82 -35.56 -12.65
N ARG A 1017 8.77 -36.23 -12.16
CA ARG A 1017 8.30 -37.51 -12.73
C ARG A 1017 7.74 -37.34 -14.15
N SER A 1018 7.12 -36.20 -14.47
CA SER A 1018 6.61 -35.94 -15.81
C SER A 1018 7.74 -35.67 -16.82
N GLU A 1019 8.77 -34.92 -16.42
CA GLU A 1019 9.96 -34.69 -17.25
C GLU A 1019 10.69 -36.02 -17.53
N GLU A 1020 10.91 -36.85 -16.50
CA GLU A 1020 11.54 -38.17 -16.63
C GLU A 1020 10.82 -39.13 -17.59
N VAL A 1021 9.50 -39.01 -17.77
CA VAL A 1021 8.74 -39.81 -18.74
C VAL A 1021 8.93 -39.25 -20.15
N SER A 1022 8.88 -37.91 -20.30
CA SER A 1022 9.08 -37.26 -21.61
C SER A 1022 10.49 -37.49 -22.18
N ASP A 1023 11.54 -37.44 -21.34
CA ASP A 1023 12.93 -37.71 -21.75
C ASP A 1023 13.07 -39.17 -22.22
N LYS A 1024 12.37 -40.12 -21.58
CA LYS A 1024 12.34 -41.54 -22.00
C LYS A 1024 11.62 -41.76 -23.32
N GLU A 1025 10.45 -41.14 -23.55
CA GLU A 1025 9.74 -41.25 -24.83
C GLU A 1025 10.50 -40.60 -26.00
N SER A 1026 11.22 -39.49 -25.75
CA SER A 1026 12.04 -38.83 -26.77
C SER A 1026 13.25 -39.66 -27.24
N SER A 1027 13.67 -40.66 -26.46
CA SER A 1027 14.94 -41.39 -26.64
C SER A 1027 14.92 -42.49 -27.71
N VAL A 1028 13.78 -42.74 -28.38
CA VAL A 1028 13.64 -43.84 -29.35
C VAL A 1028 14.56 -43.64 -30.57
N PRO A 1029 15.54 -44.55 -30.82
CA PRO A 1029 16.56 -44.31 -31.84
C PRO A 1029 16.01 -44.43 -33.26
N LYS A 1030 16.17 -43.36 -34.06
CA LYS A 1030 15.86 -43.37 -35.50
C LYS A 1030 16.74 -44.40 -36.21
N ARG A 1031 16.13 -45.50 -36.67
CA ARG A 1031 16.79 -46.51 -37.52
C ARG A 1031 17.47 -45.85 -38.72
N SER A 1032 18.76 -46.13 -38.88
CA SER A 1032 19.51 -45.81 -40.10
C SER A 1032 18.89 -46.48 -41.32
N LYS A 1033 18.66 -45.71 -42.39
CA LYS A 1033 18.48 -46.27 -43.74
C LYS A 1033 19.84 -46.34 -44.42
N ALA A 1034 20.20 -47.53 -44.90
CA ALA A 1034 21.30 -47.72 -45.83
C ALA A 1034 20.72 -47.95 -47.24
N ALA A 1035 21.04 -47.04 -48.16
CA ALA A 1035 20.95 -47.15 -49.62
C ALA A 1035 21.64 -45.91 -50.21
#